data_AF-A0A9D2APX5-F1
#
_entry.id   AF-A0A9D2APX5-F1
#
_cell.length_a   1.000
_cell.length_b   1.000
_cell.length_c   1.000
_cell.angle_alpha   90.00
_cell.angle_beta   90.00
_cell.angle_gamma   90.00
#
_symmetry.space_group_name_H-M   'P 1'
#
loop_
_entity.id
_entity.type
_entity.pdbx_description
1 polymer ?
#
loop_
_entity_poly.entity_id
_entity_poly.type
_entity_poly.pdbx_seq_one_letter_code
_entity_poly.pdbx_strand_id
1 'polypeptide(L)'
;MSFFKKSLKALGFSEEEEEEYTQHTEREVAASPRTTANTGPAEPAAPAAPTNNGGETLPDSLLEHIVELINASLPDFVRTCIDRESEKRYIYEHLGDSFKNYIAELNGQARSTVEQEVAATRQKLEEELAAQRRKTAELEEQKNEIRNAQLSAERQKRALHDKVHDLDNRVATLEAEKEQYELENKSLLNKLKVADVKQHELDEVMSENTRLLGVIQELKNAHADESASAEIEELRQQAAQATASLDEAIQKAEVLSGENETLQRLIEEKEQAISEKEQMVEQIGNEKSSLLAACDELKTTNESLQRLIEEKEQAISEKEQIVEQIGSEKSSLLAAYDELKTTNETLQRLIEEKEQAISEKEQMVEQIGSEKSSLLAAYDELKTTNEAQISASQTLEQTQGELTKAHEELKEAQENIARLEENLAQEVLLRKGLEEKSGVLQSDLDTSVQRCNELETSLQKMQEGERAEQLALEESAAQLSELKNSYAALQQERNVLSAQNEEYKRQIERKSEEIEKAQAEAEQHVARLASADAMIAELKKQSADAEAARTELAERDKRIAKLTEENAELSKFVELTGKVEEKINRYEEIETAKRRAERELAELRTRMEEVQQEADRWREEAKGKSSPADAEELRKAKEMIAALKKQRQELISQTATLRTQNKAYENQIAARETTKKEVADNGIHEDIKITFGNDSAPVEKTEKAAINIDDCFNWMKPVRPDSLEEEKRRKEEEKRRAEEEEKARAAEKEARKNTDTSSQMSLW
;
A
#
# COMPACT_ATOMS: atom_id res chain seq x y z
N MET A 1 33.10 16.66 35.70
CA MET A 1 32.29 15.86 34.75
C MET A 1 32.99 15.73 33.39
N SER A 2 34.25 15.25 33.33
CA SER A 2 35.05 15.32 32.08
C SER A 2 35.59 13.97 31.59
N PHE A 3 35.33 12.88 32.33
CA PHE A 3 35.62 11.51 31.88
C PHE A 3 34.46 10.94 31.06
N PHE A 4 33.22 11.01 31.56
CA PHE A 4 32.02 10.57 30.81
C PHE A 4 31.87 11.21 29.41
N LYS A 5 32.15 12.52 29.26
CA LYS A 5 32.10 13.19 27.94
C LYS A 5 33.17 12.67 26.94
N LYS A 6 34.24 12.03 27.40
CA LYS A 6 35.22 11.36 26.52
C LYS A 6 34.79 9.93 26.18
N SER A 7 34.12 9.23 27.11
CA SER A 7 33.55 7.91 26.88
C SER A 7 32.46 7.91 25.79
N LEU A 8 31.50 8.86 25.85
CA LEU A 8 30.44 8.95 24.83
C LEU A 8 31.01 9.27 23.43
N LYS A 9 31.98 10.19 23.34
CA LYS A 9 32.63 10.55 22.08
C LYS A 9 33.45 9.40 21.46
N ALA A 10 33.90 8.44 22.27
CA ALA A 10 34.58 7.23 21.80
C ALA A 10 33.59 6.11 21.38
N LEU A 11 32.32 6.18 21.78
CA LEU A 11 31.25 5.25 21.40
C LEU A 11 30.39 5.73 20.22
N GLY A 12 30.71 6.87 19.60
CA GLY A 12 29.98 7.38 18.44
C GLY A 12 28.68 8.14 18.75
N PHE A 13 28.34 8.37 20.02
CA PHE A 13 27.22 9.23 20.39
C PHE A 13 27.67 10.70 20.41
N SER A 14 27.41 11.41 19.31
CA SER A 14 27.25 12.88 19.33
C SER A 14 25.85 13.24 19.84
N GLU A 15 25.75 14.30 20.63
CA GLU A 15 24.48 14.89 21.06
C GLU A 15 23.67 15.32 19.80
N GLU A 16 22.53 14.67 19.56
CA GLU A 16 21.31 15.37 19.13
C GLU A 16 20.86 16.22 20.36
N GLU A 17 20.36 17.45 20.27
CA GLU A 17 19.74 18.17 19.15
C GLU A 17 20.18 19.65 19.17
N GLU A 18 20.31 20.28 18.00
CA GLU A 18 19.91 21.69 17.80
C GLU A 18 19.44 21.82 16.35
N GLU A 19 18.14 22.05 16.14
CA GLU A 19 17.52 22.12 14.82
C GLU A 19 17.89 23.43 14.09
N GLU A 20 19.00 23.44 13.34
CA GLU A 20 19.27 24.52 12.38
C GLU A 20 18.99 24.06 10.94
N TYR A 21 17.87 24.55 10.39
CA TYR A 21 17.44 24.30 9.01
C TYR A 21 18.52 24.73 8.01
N THR A 22 19.26 23.77 7.45
CA THR A 22 20.15 24.00 6.32
C THR A 22 19.71 23.19 5.11
N GLN A 23 19.19 23.91 4.11
CA GLN A 23 18.91 23.35 2.79
C GLN A 23 20.22 22.89 2.14
N HIS A 24 20.48 21.59 2.12
CA HIS A 24 21.51 21.01 1.28
C HIS A 24 21.04 20.98 -0.17
N THR A 25 21.32 22.06 -0.88
CA THR A 25 21.38 22.08 -2.33
C THR A 25 22.41 21.08 -2.83
N GLU A 26 22.07 20.34 -3.88
CA GLU A 26 22.98 19.40 -4.52
C GLU A 26 24.21 20.14 -5.05
N ARG A 27 25.38 19.83 -4.49
CA ARG A 27 26.64 20.47 -4.89
C ARG A 27 27.40 19.53 -5.81
N GLU A 28 27.48 19.90 -7.08
CA GLU A 28 28.33 19.24 -8.07
C GLU A 28 29.74 19.01 -7.51
N VAL A 29 30.20 17.76 -7.51
CA VAL A 29 31.59 17.43 -7.16
C VAL A 29 32.45 17.72 -8.39
N ALA A 30 32.93 18.96 -8.45
CA ALA A 30 33.84 19.42 -9.50
C ALA A 30 35.14 18.61 -9.53
N ALA A 31 35.67 18.42 -10.74
CA ALA A 31 36.87 17.62 -10.99
C ALA A 31 38.13 18.17 -10.32
N SER A 32 39.08 17.27 -10.03
CA SER A 32 40.47 17.59 -9.74
C SER A 32 41.41 16.48 -10.25
N PRO A 33 42.69 16.79 -10.51
CA PRO A 33 43.18 16.64 -11.88
C PRO A 33 43.89 15.32 -12.20
N ARG A 34 43.96 15.04 -13.51
CA ARG A 34 44.78 13.98 -14.10
C ARG A 34 46.27 14.19 -13.78
N THR A 35 46.86 13.26 -13.03
CA THR A 35 48.30 12.97 -13.12
C THR A 35 48.46 11.72 -13.98
N THR A 36 49.05 11.85 -15.16
CA THR A 36 49.17 10.75 -16.12
C THR A 36 50.30 9.79 -15.75
N ALA A 37 49.98 8.73 -15.03
CA ALA A 37 50.80 7.52 -14.93
C ALA A 37 50.05 6.38 -15.63
N ASN A 38 50.55 5.96 -16.80
CA ASN A 38 49.88 5.00 -17.67
C ASN A 38 50.20 3.55 -17.25
N THR A 39 49.41 3.01 -16.33
CA THR A 39 49.37 1.57 -16.02
C THR A 39 47.92 1.16 -15.81
N GLY A 40 47.31 0.53 -16.83
CA GLY A 40 46.00 -0.09 -16.68
C GLY A 40 46.05 -1.27 -15.70
N PRO A 41 44.96 -1.58 -14.97
CA PRO A 41 44.90 -2.78 -14.15
C PRO A 41 45.09 -4.00 -15.05
N ALA A 42 46.10 -4.81 -14.76
CA ALA A 42 46.28 -6.07 -15.43
C ALA A 42 45.08 -6.97 -15.12
N GLU A 43 44.36 -7.35 -16.18
CA GLU A 43 43.51 -8.53 -16.20
C GLU A 43 44.29 -9.70 -15.56
N PRO A 44 43.75 -10.38 -14.54
CA PRO A 44 44.47 -11.48 -13.91
C PRO A 44 44.59 -12.61 -14.93
N ALA A 45 45.76 -12.67 -15.57
CA ALA A 45 46.08 -13.68 -16.56
C ALA A 45 45.78 -15.06 -15.96
N ALA A 46 44.85 -15.77 -16.58
CA ALA A 46 44.67 -17.18 -16.31
C ALA A 46 46.05 -17.86 -16.40
N PRO A 47 46.44 -18.71 -15.43
CA PRO A 47 47.73 -19.37 -15.47
C PRO A 47 47.82 -20.11 -16.80
N ALA A 48 48.77 -19.69 -17.64
CA ALA A 48 48.93 -20.26 -18.97
C ALA A 48 49.04 -21.77 -18.82
N ALA A 49 48.07 -22.50 -19.37
CA ALA A 49 48.14 -23.94 -19.44
C ALA A 49 49.52 -24.29 -20.03
N PRO A 50 50.28 -25.22 -19.42
CA PRO A 50 51.58 -25.59 -19.95
C PRO A 50 51.35 -26.02 -21.39
N THR A 51 51.96 -25.28 -22.33
CA THR A 51 51.88 -25.59 -23.75
C THR A 51 52.62 -26.90 -23.93
N ASN A 52 51.84 -27.97 -23.92
CA ASN A 52 52.34 -29.34 -23.89
C ASN A 52 52.82 -29.73 -25.30
N ASN A 53 53.86 -29.04 -25.75
CA ASN A 53 54.62 -29.28 -26.97
C ASN A 53 55.62 -30.43 -26.75
N GLY A 54 55.25 -31.42 -25.93
CA GLY A 54 55.81 -32.77 -25.96
C GLY A 54 54.99 -33.58 -26.95
N GLY A 55 55.39 -33.53 -28.22
CA GLY A 55 54.61 -34.13 -29.31
C GLY A 55 54.59 -35.65 -29.25
N GLU A 56 53.38 -36.22 -29.34
CA GLU A 56 53.02 -37.45 -30.07
C GLU A 56 53.82 -38.76 -29.88
N THR A 57 54.78 -38.82 -28.96
CA THR A 57 55.49 -40.04 -28.58
C THR A 57 54.92 -40.59 -27.28
N LEU A 58 54.86 -41.93 -27.15
CA LEU A 58 54.70 -42.53 -25.83
C LEU A 58 55.90 -42.12 -24.98
N PRO A 59 55.73 -41.92 -23.66
CA PRO A 59 56.84 -41.58 -22.79
C PRO A 59 57.91 -42.67 -22.88
N ASP A 60 59.12 -42.29 -23.32
CA ASP A 60 60.23 -43.22 -23.57
C ASP A 60 60.57 -44.07 -22.34
N SER A 61 60.36 -43.54 -21.13
CA SER A 61 60.50 -44.27 -19.87
C SER A 61 59.58 -45.48 -19.74
N LEU A 62 58.35 -45.41 -20.26
CA LEU A 62 57.40 -46.53 -20.26
C LEU A 62 57.80 -47.59 -21.32
N LEU A 63 58.25 -47.14 -22.49
CA LEU A 63 58.77 -48.03 -23.53
C LEU A 63 60.05 -48.75 -23.07
N GLU A 64 60.95 -48.05 -22.37
CA GLU A 64 62.15 -48.60 -21.73
C GLU A 64 61.77 -49.71 -20.75
N HIS A 65 60.80 -49.47 -19.86
CA HIS A 65 60.32 -50.48 -18.90
C HIS A 65 59.66 -51.70 -19.57
N ILE A 66 58.89 -51.51 -20.63
CA ILE A 66 58.27 -52.63 -21.37
C ILE A 66 59.37 -53.49 -22.02
N VAL A 67 60.38 -52.86 -22.63
CA VAL A 67 61.53 -53.53 -23.24
C VAL A 67 62.39 -54.25 -22.18
N GLU A 68 62.57 -53.66 -21.00
CA GLU A 68 63.29 -54.31 -19.89
C GLU A 68 62.53 -55.51 -19.33
N LEU A 69 61.21 -55.42 -19.17
CA LEU A 69 60.37 -56.52 -18.71
C LEU A 69 60.35 -57.69 -19.70
N ILE A 70 60.28 -57.40 -21.01
CA ILE A 70 60.36 -58.41 -22.07
C ILE A 70 61.74 -59.06 -22.07
N ASN A 71 62.83 -58.29 -22.06
CA ASN A 71 64.19 -58.82 -22.06
C ASN A 71 64.57 -59.58 -20.78
N ALA A 72 63.95 -59.28 -19.63
CA ALA A 72 64.08 -60.07 -18.41
C ALA A 72 63.37 -61.43 -18.49
N SER A 73 62.39 -61.58 -19.38
CA SER A 73 61.64 -62.84 -19.59
C SER A 73 62.28 -63.79 -20.62
N LEU A 74 63.33 -63.35 -21.32
CA LEU A 74 64.01 -64.10 -22.38
C LEU A 74 65.35 -64.71 -21.91
N PRO A 75 65.73 -65.92 -22.38
CA PRO A 75 67.04 -66.50 -22.07
C PRO A 75 68.22 -65.64 -22.56
N ASP A 76 69.33 -65.61 -21.79
CA ASP A 76 70.49 -64.73 -22.04
C ASP A 76 71.05 -64.81 -23.47
N PHE A 77 71.02 -65.99 -24.09
CA PHE A 77 71.46 -66.19 -25.48
C PHE A 77 70.62 -65.37 -26.48
N VAL A 78 69.30 -65.32 -26.28
CA VAL A 78 68.37 -64.55 -27.13
C VAL A 78 68.51 -63.05 -26.85
N ARG A 79 68.64 -62.66 -25.57
CA ARG A 79 68.88 -61.26 -25.16
C ARG A 79 70.13 -60.63 -25.81
N THR A 80 71.15 -61.44 -26.09
CA THR A 80 72.41 -60.99 -26.70
C THR A 80 72.32 -60.87 -28.24
N CYS A 81 71.28 -61.45 -28.87
CA CYS A 81 71.12 -61.48 -30.32
C CYS A 81 70.06 -60.48 -30.84
N ILE A 82 69.39 -59.73 -29.96
CA ILE A 82 68.36 -58.75 -30.32
C ILE A 82 68.92 -57.33 -30.14
N ASP A 83 68.74 -56.48 -31.16
CA ASP A 83 69.05 -55.05 -31.05
C ASP A 83 67.93 -54.32 -30.31
N ARG A 84 68.26 -53.78 -29.12
CA ARG A 84 67.35 -53.05 -28.21
C ARG A 84 66.72 -51.81 -28.87
N GLU A 85 67.36 -51.20 -29.88
CA GLU A 85 66.71 -50.12 -30.64
C GLU A 85 65.67 -50.63 -31.64
N SER A 86 65.95 -51.75 -32.31
CA SER A 86 64.99 -52.38 -33.24
C SER A 86 63.73 -52.88 -32.51
N GLU A 87 63.88 -53.44 -31.31
CA GLU A 87 62.78 -53.89 -30.47
C GLU A 87 61.92 -52.71 -29.97
N LYS A 88 62.55 -51.63 -29.50
CA LYS A 88 61.87 -50.38 -29.15
C LYS A 88 61.02 -49.84 -30.30
N ARG A 89 61.57 -49.81 -31.52
CA ARG A 89 60.84 -49.35 -32.72
C ARG A 89 59.66 -50.27 -33.05
N TYR A 90 59.83 -51.58 -32.99
CA TYR A 90 58.77 -52.56 -33.27
C TYR A 90 57.62 -52.48 -32.26
N ILE A 91 57.94 -52.34 -30.97
CA ILE A 91 56.93 -52.14 -29.91
C ILE A 91 56.23 -50.78 -30.10
N TYR A 92 56.96 -49.72 -30.43
CA TYR A 92 56.38 -48.41 -30.69
C TYR A 92 55.43 -48.41 -31.91
N GLU A 93 55.78 -49.12 -32.99
CA GLU A 93 54.95 -49.19 -34.20
C GLU A 93 53.67 -50.01 -34.00
N HIS A 94 53.73 -51.15 -33.29
CA HIS A 94 52.56 -52.01 -33.10
C HIS A 94 51.70 -51.67 -31.88
N LEU A 95 52.31 -51.21 -30.78
CA LEU A 95 51.60 -50.86 -29.55
C LEU A 95 51.19 -49.37 -29.58
N GLY A 96 52.01 -48.53 -30.19
CA GLY A 96 51.95 -47.09 -30.03
C GLY A 96 50.63 -46.47 -30.47
N ASP A 97 50.13 -46.80 -31.66
CA ASP A 97 48.89 -46.17 -32.17
C ASP A 97 47.66 -46.56 -31.35
N SER A 98 47.55 -47.82 -30.92
CA SER A 98 46.45 -48.27 -30.06
C SER A 98 46.46 -47.59 -28.68
N PHE A 99 47.64 -47.42 -28.07
CA PHE A 99 47.80 -46.73 -26.79
C PHE A 99 47.67 -45.21 -26.92
N LYS A 100 48.15 -44.59 -28.01
CA LYS A 100 47.95 -43.17 -28.32
C LYS A 100 46.47 -42.85 -28.47
N ASN A 101 45.73 -43.68 -29.21
CA ASN A 101 44.29 -43.51 -29.37
C ASN A 101 43.55 -43.64 -28.02
N TYR A 102 43.91 -44.62 -27.19
CA TYR A 102 43.35 -44.76 -25.85
C TYR A 102 43.69 -43.58 -24.92
N ILE A 103 44.93 -43.08 -24.95
CA ILE A 103 45.35 -41.90 -24.18
C ILE A 103 44.67 -40.62 -24.69
N ALA A 104 44.49 -40.48 -26.00
CA ALA A 104 43.76 -39.36 -26.60
C ALA A 104 42.27 -39.39 -26.25
N GLU A 105 41.65 -40.58 -26.25
CA GLU A 105 40.28 -40.78 -25.82
C GLU A 105 40.10 -40.51 -24.33
N LEU A 106 40.98 -41.04 -23.47
CA LEU A 106 40.97 -40.78 -22.02
C LEU A 106 41.16 -39.29 -21.70
N ASN A 107 42.09 -38.61 -22.37
CA ASN A 107 42.28 -37.17 -22.25
C ASN A 107 41.09 -36.38 -22.80
N GLY A 108 40.44 -36.87 -23.86
CA GLY A 108 39.21 -36.27 -24.41
C GLY A 108 38.03 -36.40 -23.45
N GLN A 109 37.86 -37.56 -22.81
CA GLN A 109 36.88 -37.80 -21.76
C GLN A 109 37.15 -36.90 -20.55
N ALA A 110 38.39 -36.86 -20.05
CA ALA A 110 38.77 -36.02 -18.91
C ALA A 110 38.60 -34.51 -19.19
N ARG A 111 38.87 -34.05 -20.40
CA ARG A 111 38.56 -32.67 -20.82
C ARG A 111 37.05 -32.43 -20.88
N SER A 112 36.29 -33.35 -21.49
CA SER A 112 34.84 -33.23 -21.58
C SER A 112 34.15 -33.23 -20.21
N THR A 113 34.64 -33.97 -19.22
CA THR A 113 34.09 -33.92 -17.85
C THR A 113 34.39 -32.59 -17.18
N VAL A 114 35.62 -32.10 -17.27
CA VAL A 114 36.01 -30.78 -16.73
C VAL A 114 35.23 -29.65 -17.42
N GLU A 115 35.06 -29.69 -18.75
CA GLU A 115 34.27 -28.71 -19.49
C GLU A 115 32.79 -28.73 -19.07
N GLN A 116 32.21 -29.92 -18.82
CA GLN A 116 30.85 -30.05 -18.31
C GLN A 116 30.70 -29.53 -16.87
N GLU A 117 31.67 -29.81 -15.99
CA GLU A 117 31.68 -29.31 -14.61
C GLU A 117 31.87 -27.79 -14.55
N VAL A 118 32.74 -27.22 -15.39
CA VAL A 118 32.93 -25.77 -15.54
C VAL A 118 31.69 -25.11 -16.14
N ALA A 119 31.03 -25.73 -17.13
CA ALA A 119 29.77 -25.23 -17.67
C ALA A 119 28.64 -25.26 -16.63
N ALA A 120 28.52 -26.35 -15.87
CA ALA A 120 27.49 -26.51 -14.83
C ALA A 120 27.70 -25.56 -13.64
N THR A 121 28.94 -25.35 -13.20
CA THR A 121 29.25 -24.37 -12.14
C THR A 121 29.03 -22.94 -12.62
N ARG A 122 29.42 -22.61 -13.86
CA ARG A 122 29.09 -21.33 -14.48
C ARG A 122 27.59 -21.08 -14.57
N GLN A 123 26.80 -22.07 -15.00
CA GLN A 123 25.35 -21.94 -15.07
C GLN A 123 24.75 -21.66 -13.69
N LYS A 124 25.17 -22.39 -12.64
CA LYS A 124 24.73 -22.14 -11.25
C LYS A 124 25.05 -20.72 -10.80
N LEU A 125 26.26 -20.22 -11.07
CA LEU A 125 26.66 -18.85 -10.73
C LEU A 125 25.86 -17.78 -11.52
N GLU A 126 25.53 -18.04 -12.78
CA GLU A 126 24.66 -17.16 -13.59
C GLU A 126 23.21 -17.16 -13.08
N GLU A 127 22.70 -18.31 -12.62
CA GLU A 127 21.38 -18.44 -11.96
C GLU A 127 21.34 -17.74 -10.59
N GLU A 128 22.38 -17.91 -9.76
CA GLU A 128 22.54 -17.21 -8.48
C GLU A 128 22.64 -15.68 -8.68
N LEU A 129 23.44 -15.22 -9.65
CA LEU A 129 23.52 -13.79 -10.00
C LEU A 129 22.17 -13.24 -10.49
N ALA A 130 21.40 -14.02 -11.26
CA ALA A 130 20.06 -13.64 -11.67
C ALA A 130 19.07 -13.58 -10.48
N ALA A 131 19.16 -14.52 -9.54
CA ALA A 131 18.36 -14.52 -8.32
C ALA A 131 18.70 -13.33 -7.40
N GLN A 132 19.99 -13.02 -7.20
CA GLN A 132 20.41 -11.84 -6.44
C GLN A 132 19.92 -10.55 -7.11
N ARG A 133 20.00 -10.44 -8.44
CA ARG A 133 19.47 -9.26 -9.18
C ARG A 133 17.96 -9.08 -9.05
N ARG A 134 17.18 -10.17 -9.04
CA ARG A 134 15.74 -10.11 -8.75
C ARG A 134 15.49 -9.60 -7.33
N LYS A 135 16.17 -10.19 -6.34
CA LYS A 135 16.06 -9.77 -4.94
C LYS A 135 16.44 -8.30 -4.72
N THR A 136 17.46 -7.77 -5.42
CA THR A 136 17.78 -6.34 -5.33
C THR A 136 16.70 -5.46 -5.96
N ALA A 137 16.09 -5.87 -7.08
CA ALA A 137 15.00 -5.12 -7.70
C ALA A 137 13.73 -5.12 -6.83
N GLU A 138 13.37 -6.26 -6.23
CA GLU A 138 12.26 -6.39 -5.28
C GLU A 138 12.46 -5.49 -4.04
N LEU A 139 13.69 -5.42 -3.50
CA LEU A 139 14.02 -4.52 -2.38
C LEU A 139 13.99 -3.03 -2.77
N GLU A 140 14.36 -2.69 -4.01
CA GLU A 140 14.22 -1.32 -4.52
C GLU A 140 12.75 -0.92 -4.72
N GLU A 141 11.91 -1.84 -5.21
CA GLU A 141 10.47 -1.63 -5.33
C GLU A 141 9.81 -1.43 -3.96
N GLN A 142 10.05 -2.33 -2.98
CA GLN A 142 9.57 -2.17 -1.60
C GLN A 142 10.03 -0.86 -0.95
N LYS A 143 11.29 -0.45 -1.17
CA LYS A 143 11.81 0.83 -0.69
C LYS A 143 11.08 2.03 -1.31
N ASN A 144 10.72 1.95 -2.60
CA ASN A 144 9.95 2.98 -3.27
C ASN A 144 8.48 3.01 -2.80
N GLU A 145 7.86 1.86 -2.54
CA GLU A 145 6.53 1.77 -1.93
C GLU A 145 6.50 2.40 -0.54
N ILE A 146 7.46 2.04 0.34
CA ILE A 146 7.58 2.62 1.69
C ILE A 146 7.78 4.14 1.60
N ARG A 147 8.63 4.63 0.70
CA ARG A 147 8.85 6.07 0.49
C ARG A 147 7.58 6.78 0.01
N ASN A 148 6.82 6.18 -0.88
CA ASN A 148 5.54 6.71 -1.36
C ASN A 148 4.48 6.71 -0.26
N ALA A 149 4.42 5.65 0.57
CA ALA A 149 3.55 5.57 1.73
C ALA A 149 3.89 6.64 2.78
N GLN A 150 5.19 6.86 3.06
CA GLN A 150 5.66 7.95 3.92
C GLN A 150 5.25 9.33 3.39
N LEU A 151 5.48 9.60 2.10
CA LEU A 151 5.05 10.86 1.48
C LEU A 151 3.52 11.06 1.50
N SER A 152 2.75 9.97 1.36
CA SER A 152 1.29 10.00 1.53
C SER A 152 0.88 10.30 2.98
N ALA A 153 1.51 9.64 3.95
CA ALA A 153 1.27 9.86 5.38
C ALA A 153 1.66 11.29 5.79
N GLU A 154 2.75 11.85 5.27
CA GLU A 154 3.09 13.25 5.50
C GLU A 154 2.09 14.22 4.87
N ARG A 155 1.59 13.94 3.66
CA ARG A 155 0.53 14.76 3.02
C ARG A 155 -0.75 14.72 3.85
N GLN A 156 -1.12 13.56 4.37
CA GLN A 156 -2.24 13.41 5.30
C GLN A 156 -1.98 14.16 6.62
N LYS A 157 -0.77 14.07 7.20
CA LYS A 157 -0.39 14.83 8.40
C LYS A 157 -0.49 16.34 8.18
N ARG A 158 -0.02 16.86 7.04
CA ARG A 158 -0.16 18.27 6.67
C ARG A 158 -1.63 18.66 6.52
N ALA A 159 -2.42 17.92 5.74
CA ALA A 159 -3.85 18.20 5.57
C ALA A 159 -4.66 18.12 6.88
N LEU A 160 -4.32 17.21 7.80
CA LEU A 160 -4.92 17.15 9.14
C LEU A 160 -4.47 18.31 10.02
N HIS A 161 -3.19 18.71 9.96
CA HIS A 161 -2.68 19.87 10.68
C HIS A 161 -3.34 21.17 10.19
N ASP A 162 -3.50 21.35 8.88
CA ASP A 162 -4.20 22.48 8.29
C ASP A 162 -5.68 22.52 8.75
N LYS A 163 -6.35 21.36 8.78
CA LYS A 163 -7.72 21.25 9.32
C LYS A 163 -7.81 21.51 10.83
N VAL A 164 -6.82 21.12 11.62
CA VAL A 164 -6.73 21.47 13.04
C VAL A 164 -6.57 22.98 13.18
N HIS A 165 -5.70 23.60 12.40
CA HIS A 165 -5.51 25.05 12.40
C HIS A 165 -6.78 25.82 11.99
N ASP A 166 -7.51 25.34 10.98
CA ASP A 166 -8.83 25.89 10.59
C ASP A 166 -9.87 25.76 11.72
N LEU A 167 -9.85 24.65 12.46
CA LEU A 167 -10.73 24.44 13.62
C LEU A 167 -10.34 25.35 14.80
N ASP A 168 -9.05 25.49 15.11
CA ASP A 168 -8.55 26.39 16.14
C ASP A 168 -8.92 27.85 15.81
N ASN A 169 -8.75 28.25 14.55
CA ASN A 169 -9.20 29.56 14.06
C ASN A 169 -10.72 29.72 14.19
N ARG A 170 -11.52 28.70 13.87
CA ARG A 170 -12.98 28.77 14.06
C ARG A 170 -13.36 28.84 15.54
N VAL A 171 -12.70 28.09 16.42
CA VAL A 171 -12.88 28.17 17.88
C VAL A 171 -12.58 29.59 18.37
N ALA A 172 -11.43 30.17 17.99
CA ALA A 172 -11.09 31.55 18.35
C ALA A 172 -12.14 32.58 17.87
N THR A 173 -12.72 32.41 16.67
CA THR A 173 -13.83 33.29 16.23
C THR A 173 -15.11 33.07 17.04
N LEU A 174 -15.46 31.83 17.38
CA LEU A 174 -16.64 31.52 18.20
C LEU A 174 -16.49 32.00 19.65
N GLU A 175 -15.28 31.98 20.19
CA GLU A 175 -14.97 32.55 21.50
C GLU A 175 -15.11 34.08 21.49
N ALA A 176 -14.61 34.76 20.45
CA ALA A 176 -14.82 36.20 20.28
C ALA A 176 -16.31 36.57 20.07
N GLU A 177 -17.05 35.80 19.28
CA GLU A 177 -18.52 35.94 19.11
C GLU A 177 -19.23 35.77 20.47
N LYS A 178 -18.85 34.76 21.27
CA LYS A 178 -19.40 34.53 22.62
C LYS A 178 -19.09 35.69 23.58
N GLU A 179 -17.84 36.17 23.62
CA GLU A 179 -17.47 37.32 24.44
C GLU A 179 -18.26 38.57 24.06
N GLN A 180 -18.49 38.80 22.76
CA GLN A 180 -19.37 39.88 22.28
C GLN A 180 -20.81 39.69 22.79
N TYR A 181 -21.40 38.50 22.65
CA TYR A 181 -22.76 38.24 23.15
C TYR A 181 -22.86 38.39 24.67
N GLU A 182 -21.82 38.04 25.43
CA GLU A 182 -21.79 38.30 26.87
C GLU A 182 -21.78 39.80 27.20
N LEU A 183 -21.03 40.62 26.44
CA LEU A 183 -21.01 42.08 26.60
C LEU A 183 -22.35 42.71 26.19
N GLU A 184 -22.98 42.23 25.12
CA GLU A 184 -24.31 42.66 24.69
C GLU A 184 -25.38 42.30 25.73
N ASN A 185 -25.37 41.08 26.29
CA ASN A 185 -26.26 40.68 27.37
C ASN A 185 -26.06 41.52 28.64
N LYS A 186 -24.80 41.79 29.05
CA LYS A 186 -24.48 42.69 30.17
C LYS A 186 -25.01 44.12 29.90
N SER A 187 -24.93 44.59 28.66
CA SER A 187 -25.47 45.89 28.22
C SER A 187 -27.01 45.95 28.23
N LEU A 188 -27.68 44.91 27.72
CA LEU A 188 -29.14 44.78 27.73
C LEU A 188 -29.69 44.67 29.16
N LEU A 189 -29.06 43.89 30.04
CA LEU A 189 -29.41 43.83 31.47
C LEU A 189 -29.29 45.20 32.15
N ASN A 190 -28.27 46.00 31.82
CA ASN A 190 -28.15 47.36 32.36
C ASN A 190 -29.24 48.29 31.82
N LYS A 191 -29.63 48.16 30.54
CA LYS A 191 -30.78 48.90 29.98
C LYS A 191 -32.10 48.50 30.63
N LEU A 192 -32.32 47.21 30.86
CA LEU A 192 -33.52 46.68 31.53
C LEU A 192 -33.64 47.25 32.95
N LYS A 193 -32.57 47.15 33.76
CA LYS A 193 -32.53 47.73 35.11
C LYS A 193 -32.84 49.24 35.14
N VAL A 194 -32.40 49.99 34.13
CA VAL A 194 -32.72 51.43 33.98
C VAL A 194 -34.17 51.66 33.54
N ALA A 195 -34.79 50.72 32.83
CA ALA A 195 -36.23 50.75 32.54
C ALA A 195 -37.06 50.39 33.78
N ASP A 196 -36.67 49.36 34.54
CA ASP A 196 -37.35 48.92 35.77
C ASP A 196 -37.42 50.04 36.82
N VAL A 197 -36.33 50.82 36.98
CA VAL A 197 -36.32 52.00 37.87
C VAL A 197 -37.34 53.05 37.42
N LYS A 198 -37.46 53.31 36.11
CA LYS A 198 -38.45 54.26 35.57
C LYS A 198 -39.89 53.75 35.66
N GLN A 199 -40.08 52.42 35.59
CA GLN A 199 -41.37 51.77 35.80
C GLN A 199 -41.82 51.98 37.26
N HIS A 200 -40.92 51.79 38.22
CA HIS A 200 -41.20 52.04 39.64
C HIS A 200 -41.55 53.52 39.92
N GLU A 201 -40.83 54.47 39.31
CA GLU A 201 -41.16 55.91 39.42
C GLU A 201 -42.56 56.24 38.86
N LEU A 202 -43.02 55.52 37.83
CA LEU A 202 -44.34 55.69 37.22
C LEU A 202 -45.48 55.10 38.09
N ASP A 203 -45.28 53.90 38.63
CA ASP A 203 -46.26 53.20 39.46
C ASP A 203 -46.53 53.96 40.78
N GLU A 204 -45.49 54.58 41.35
CA GLU A 204 -45.60 55.40 42.57
C GLU A 204 -46.51 56.63 42.34
N VAL A 205 -46.39 57.30 41.19
CA VAL A 205 -47.26 58.43 40.78
C VAL A 205 -48.71 57.98 40.55
N MET A 206 -48.92 56.78 39.99
CA MET A 206 -50.27 56.23 39.77
C MET A 206 -50.99 55.90 41.09
N SER A 207 -50.25 55.46 42.11
CA SER A 207 -50.82 55.15 43.43
C SER A 207 -51.42 56.38 44.13
N GLU A 208 -50.72 57.52 44.10
CA GLU A 208 -51.16 58.77 44.75
C GLU A 208 -52.37 59.38 44.03
N ASN A 209 -52.43 59.26 42.70
CA ASN A 209 -53.59 59.72 41.91
C ASN A 209 -54.86 58.93 42.26
N THR A 210 -54.72 57.62 42.50
CA THR A 210 -55.82 56.74 42.95
C THR A 210 -56.32 57.11 44.35
N ARG A 211 -55.40 57.51 45.25
CA ARG A 211 -55.72 57.92 46.63
C ARG A 211 -56.59 59.18 46.69
N LEU A 212 -56.34 60.15 45.80
CA LEU A 212 -57.11 61.40 45.73
C LEU A 212 -58.55 61.20 45.22
N LEU A 213 -58.79 60.21 44.35
CA LEU A 213 -60.14 59.89 43.86
C LEU A 213 -61.03 59.29 44.96
N GLY A 214 -60.48 58.49 45.89
CA GLY A 214 -61.24 57.93 47.02
C GLY A 214 -61.86 59.02 47.92
N VAL A 215 -61.08 60.04 48.26
CA VAL A 215 -61.52 61.16 49.12
C VAL A 215 -62.66 61.98 48.49
N ILE A 216 -62.71 62.06 47.14
CA ILE A 216 -63.79 62.73 46.41
C ILE A 216 -65.09 61.92 46.43
N GLN A 217 -65.00 60.58 46.50
CA GLN A 217 -66.15 59.69 46.53
C GLN A 217 -66.87 59.68 47.89
N GLU A 218 -66.12 59.80 49.00
CA GLU A 218 -66.65 59.75 50.37
C GLU A 218 -67.51 60.98 50.73
N LEU A 219 -67.24 62.15 50.14
CA LEU A 219 -67.99 63.39 50.40
C LEU A 219 -69.36 63.47 49.71
N LYS A 220 -69.74 62.49 48.88
CA LYS A 220 -70.88 62.60 47.95
C LYS A 220 -72.16 61.92 48.41
N ASN A 221 -72.11 61.05 49.43
CA ASN A 221 -73.14 60.03 49.69
C ASN A 221 -73.92 60.22 51.01
N ALA A 222 -74.22 61.46 51.43
CA ALA A 222 -74.95 61.72 52.67
C ALA A 222 -76.06 62.78 52.51
N HIS A 223 -77.21 62.41 51.92
CA HIS A 223 -78.46 63.15 52.13
C HIS A 223 -79.75 62.38 51.78
N ALA A 224 -80.72 62.51 52.70
CA ALA A 224 -82.19 62.42 52.54
C ALA A 224 -82.89 61.04 52.54
N ASP A 225 -83.75 60.89 53.55
CA ASP A 225 -84.78 59.86 53.77
C ASP A 225 -86.20 60.42 53.46
N GLU A 226 -87.22 59.57 53.69
CA GLU A 226 -88.67 59.84 53.83
C GLU A 226 -89.55 59.97 52.57
N SER A 227 -90.85 59.63 52.57
CA SER A 227 -91.66 58.60 53.27
C SER A 227 -93.11 58.64 52.72
N ALA A 228 -93.86 57.53 52.88
CA ALA A 228 -95.33 57.41 52.82
C ALA A 228 -96.11 57.55 51.48
N SER A 229 -96.39 56.40 50.83
CA SER A 229 -97.66 56.17 50.07
C SER A 229 -98.21 54.73 50.24
N ALA A 230 -98.04 54.20 51.46
CA ALA A 230 -97.84 52.79 51.83
C ALA A 230 -98.98 51.76 51.61
N GLU A 231 -100.01 52.03 50.79
CA GLU A 231 -101.15 51.11 50.60
C GLU A 231 -101.56 50.94 49.13
N ILE A 232 -101.31 51.94 48.27
CA ILE A 232 -101.14 51.68 46.82
C ILE A 232 -99.77 51.02 46.59
N GLU A 233 -98.80 51.37 47.44
CA GLU A 233 -97.49 50.74 47.51
C GLU A 233 -97.57 49.25 47.85
N GLU A 234 -98.58 48.72 48.56
CA GLU A 234 -98.60 47.29 48.92
C GLU A 234 -98.98 46.37 47.73
N LEU A 235 -100.00 46.74 46.95
CA LEU A 235 -100.33 46.02 45.71
C LEU A 235 -99.32 46.31 44.59
N ARG A 236 -98.73 47.52 44.57
CA ARG A 236 -97.56 47.78 43.74
C ARG A 236 -96.32 47.05 44.25
N GLN A 237 -96.16 46.76 45.53
CA GLN A 237 -95.07 45.94 46.09
C GLN A 237 -95.29 44.48 45.78
N GLN A 238 -96.51 43.96 45.74
CA GLN A 238 -96.73 42.58 45.28
C GLN A 238 -96.46 42.43 43.78
N ALA A 239 -96.91 43.40 42.97
CA ALA A 239 -96.57 43.44 41.55
C ALA A 239 -95.07 43.70 41.32
N ALA A 240 -94.44 44.60 42.09
CA ALA A 240 -93.02 44.93 42.01
C ALA A 240 -92.12 43.89 42.68
N GLN A 241 -92.61 43.06 43.60
CA GLN A 241 -91.91 41.86 44.09
C GLN A 241 -92.02 40.74 43.06
N ALA A 242 -93.16 40.61 42.36
CA ALA A 242 -93.28 39.67 41.25
C ALA A 242 -92.37 40.09 40.07
N THR A 243 -92.33 41.37 39.68
CA THR A 243 -91.39 41.84 38.66
C THR A 243 -89.97 41.88 39.18
N ALA A 244 -89.68 42.34 40.40
CA ALA A 244 -88.30 42.33 40.92
C ALA A 244 -87.76 40.91 41.11
N SER A 245 -88.57 39.92 41.52
CA SER A 245 -88.11 38.53 41.57
C SER A 245 -87.99 37.89 40.17
N LEU A 246 -88.76 38.35 39.19
CA LEU A 246 -88.57 38.00 37.79
C LEU A 246 -87.30 38.65 37.21
N ASP A 247 -87.07 39.92 37.48
CA ASP A 247 -85.87 40.68 37.08
C ASP A 247 -84.62 40.13 37.80
N GLU A 248 -84.74 39.71 39.06
CA GLU A 248 -83.68 39.03 39.81
C GLU A 248 -83.42 37.62 39.26
N ALA A 249 -84.45 36.92 38.76
CA ALA A 249 -84.31 35.65 38.06
C ALA A 249 -83.71 35.82 36.65
N ILE A 250 -84.04 36.89 35.93
CA ILE A 250 -83.45 37.27 34.64
C ILE A 250 -81.98 37.66 34.85
N GLN A 251 -81.66 38.53 35.82
CA GLN A 251 -80.28 38.86 36.17
C GLN A 251 -79.48 37.63 36.60
N LYS A 252 -80.06 36.72 37.39
CA LYS A 252 -79.41 35.44 37.70
C LYS A 252 -79.22 34.57 36.45
N ALA A 253 -80.15 34.55 35.51
CA ALA A 253 -80.00 33.83 34.24
C ALA A 253 -78.93 34.47 33.33
N GLU A 254 -78.83 35.79 33.29
CA GLU A 254 -77.79 36.53 32.55
C GLU A 254 -76.41 36.33 33.18
N VAL A 255 -76.29 36.39 34.51
CA VAL A 255 -75.06 36.07 35.24
C VAL A 255 -74.66 34.61 35.01
N LEU A 256 -75.58 33.65 35.14
CA LEU A 256 -75.33 32.24 34.82
C LEU A 256 -74.98 32.03 33.33
N SER A 257 -75.50 32.84 32.41
CA SER A 257 -75.11 32.80 31.00
C SER A 257 -73.66 33.28 30.82
N GLY A 258 -73.28 34.39 31.44
CA GLY A 258 -71.90 34.89 31.44
C GLY A 258 -70.91 33.93 32.14
N GLU A 259 -71.34 33.28 33.22
CA GLU A 259 -70.58 32.21 33.88
C GLU A 259 -70.40 30.99 32.96
N ASN A 260 -71.44 30.56 32.22
CA ASN A 260 -71.31 29.48 31.24
C ASN A 260 -70.39 29.86 30.06
N GLU A 261 -70.48 31.07 29.52
CA GLU A 261 -69.59 31.53 28.45
C GLU A 261 -68.13 31.64 28.91
N THR A 262 -67.89 32.08 30.14
CA THR A 262 -66.52 32.15 30.70
C THR A 262 -65.98 30.78 31.03
N LEU A 263 -66.82 29.84 31.49
CA LEU A 263 -66.46 28.43 31.63
C LEU A 263 -66.16 27.77 30.28
N GLN A 264 -66.91 28.06 29.22
CA GLN A 264 -66.60 27.54 27.87
C GLN A 264 -65.26 28.06 27.35
N ARG A 265 -64.99 29.36 27.47
CA ARG A 265 -63.67 29.93 27.12
C ARG A 265 -62.54 29.32 27.94
N LEU A 266 -62.78 29.04 29.22
CA LEU A 266 -61.81 28.35 30.08
C LEU A 266 -61.58 26.90 29.65
N ILE A 267 -62.62 26.19 29.21
CA ILE A 267 -62.51 24.82 28.66
C ILE A 267 -61.67 24.85 27.38
N GLU A 268 -61.99 25.72 26.41
CA GLU A 268 -61.23 25.87 25.16
C GLU A 268 -59.74 26.18 25.41
N GLU A 269 -59.44 27.11 26.34
CA GLU A 269 -58.07 27.43 26.74
C GLU A 269 -57.34 26.23 27.37
N LYS A 270 -58.06 25.40 28.14
CA LYS A 270 -57.49 24.20 28.77
C LYS A 270 -57.33 23.04 27.76
N GLU A 271 -58.23 22.89 26.80
CA GLU A 271 -58.10 21.93 25.70
C GLU A 271 -56.92 22.27 24.78
N GLN A 272 -56.73 23.56 24.45
CA GLN A 272 -55.55 24.01 23.72
C GLN A 272 -54.26 23.74 24.51
N ALA A 273 -54.22 24.07 25.81
CA ALA A 273 -53.07 23.79 26.67
C ALA A 273 -52.80 22.29 26.90
N ILE A 274 -53.83 21.43 26.77
CA ILE A 274 -53.66 19.97 26.75
C ILE A 274 -53.01 19.55 25.43
N SER A 275 -53.52 20.01 24.29
CA SER A 275 -52.95 19.69 22.97
C SER A 275 -51.48 20.11 22.83
N GLU A 276 -51.12 21.31 23.29
CA GLU A 276 -49.74 21.78 23.32
C GLU A 276 -48.83 20.88 24.20
N LYS A 277 -49.34 20.38 25.32
CA LYS A 277 -48.60 19.44 26.17
C LYS A 277 -48.51 18.04 25.59
N GLU A 278 -49.53 17.56 24.90
CA GLU A 278 -49.49 16.28 24.17
C GLU A 278 -48.42 16.31 23.07
N GLN A 279 -48.33 17.41 22.31
CA GLN A 279 -47.27 17.62 21.32
C GLN A 279 -45.87 17.66 21.96
N MET A 280 -45.69 18.34 23.11
CA MET A 280 -44.42 18.29 23.83
C MET A 280 -44.07 16.88 24.34
N VAL A 281 -45.06 16.11 24.82
CA VAL A 281 -44.84 14.72 25.26
C VAL A 281 -44.42 13.82 24.10
N GLU A 282 -45.01 14.01 22.91
CA GLU A 282 -44.61 13.29 21.70
C GLU A 282 -43.18 13.67 21.25
N GLN A 283 -42.82 14.96 21.26
CA GLN A 283 -41.46 15.43 20.99
C GLN A 283 -40.44 14.83 21.96
N ILE A 284 -40.71 14.90 23.27
CA ILE A 284 -39.85 14.29 24.31
C ILE A 284 -39.76 12.76 24.13
N GLY A 285 -40.83 12.10 23.68
CA GLY A 285 -40.83 10.68 23.33
C GLY A 285 -39.86 10.35 22.19
N ASN A 286 -39.90 11.16 21.12
CA ASN A 286 -39.01 11.02 19.96
C ASN A 286 -37.55 11.33 20.31
N GLU A 287 -37.28 12.40 21.06
CA GLU A 287 -35.94 12.73 21.57
C GLU A 287 -35.39 11.61 22.45
N LYS A 288 -36.19 11.07 23.37
CA LYS A 288 -35.81 9.93 24.22
C LYS A 288 -35.49 8.68 23.38
N SER A 289 -36.26 8.41 22.32
CA SER A 289 -35.98 7.32 21.39
C SER A 289 -34.64 7.51 20.67
N SER A 290 -34.37 8.73 20.19
CA SER A 290 -33.11 9.06 19.51
C SER A 290 -31.91 8.99 20.46
N LEU A 291 -32.06 9.42 21.71
CA LEU A 291 -31.02 9.35 22.73
C LEU A 291 -30.73 7.92 23.18
N LEU A 292 -31.74 7.05 23.23
CA LEU A 292 -31.56 5.62 23.49
C LEU A 292 -30.75 4.95 22.37
N ALA A 293 -31.11 5.19 21.10
CA ALA A 293 -30.37 4.69 19.95
C ALA A 293 -28.90 5.16 19.95
N ALA A 294 -28.66 6.46 20.20
CA ALA A 294 -27.31 6.99 20.33
C ALA A 294 -26.53 6.39 21.52
N CYS A 295 -27.19 6.06 22.63
CA CYS A 295 -26.55 5.36 23.75
C CYS A 295 -26.17 3.92 23.40
N ASP A 296 -26.99 3.20 22.64
CA ASP A 296 -26.68 1.84 22.18
C ASP A 296 -25.54 1.84 21.13
N GLU A 297 -25.50 2.83 20.23
CA GLU A 297 -24.37 3.07 19.33
C GLU A 297 -23.07 3.42 20.09
N LEU A 298 -23.15 4.30 21.10
CA LEU A 298 -22.00 4.62 21.97
C LEU A 298 -21.53 3.40 22.78
N LYS A 299 -22.44 2.52 23.17
CA LYS A 299 -22.11 1.28 23.87
C LYS A 299 -21.40 0.28 22.96
N THR A 300 -21.94 0.02 21.77
CA THR A 300 -21.34 -0.90 20.79
C THR A 300 -19.98 -0.40 20.29
N THR A 301 -19.82 0.91 20.11
CA THR A 301 -18.51 1.50 19.78
C THR A 301 -17.52 1.37 20.93
N ASN A 302 -17.91 1.59 22.20
CA ASN A 302 -17.04 1.31 23.36
C ASN A 302 -16.63 -0.16 23.45
N GLU A 303 -17.56 -1.11 23.25
CA GLU A 303 -17.26 -2.54 23.22
C GLU A 303 -16.26 -2.89 22.09
N SER A 304 -16.34 -2.21 20.93
CA SER A 304 -15.37 -2.38 19.84
C SER A 304 -14.00 -1.77 20.17
N LEU A 305 -13.96 -0.62 20.86
CA LEU A 305 -12.72 0.02 21.29
C LEU A 305 -12.01 -0.79 22.39
N GLN A 306 -12.75 -1.41 23.31
CA GLN A 306 -12.16 -2.31 24.31
C GLN A 306 -11.50 -3.53 23.66
N ARG A 307 -12.15 -4.19 22.69
CA ARG A 307 -11.52 -5.28 21.93
C ARG A 307 -10.26 -4.84 21.19
N LEU A 308 -10.27 -3.62 20.61
CA LEU A 308 -9.10 -3.06 19.95
C LEU A 308 -7.96 -2.79 20.95
N ILE A 309 -8.26 -2.32 22.15
CA ILE A 309 -7.27 -2.13 23.23
C ILE A 309 -6.67 -3.49 23.64
N GLU A 310 -7.50 -4.50 23.91
CA GLU A 310 -7.06 -5.87 24.25
C GLU A 310 -6.13 -6.45 23.15
N GLU A 311 -6.48 -6.27 21.87
CA GLU A 311 -5.64 -6.68 20.73
C GLU A 311 -4.29 -5.94 20.71
N LYS A 312 -4.27 -4.63 21.03
CA LYS A 312 -3.01 -3.87 21.09
C LYS A 312 -2.18 -4.21 22.32
N GLU A 313 -2.78 -4.50 23.47
CA GLU A 313 -2.07 -4.97 24.66
C GLU A 313 -1.42 -6.33 24.42
N GLN A 314 -2.12 -7.26 23.76
CA GLN A 314 -1.52 -8.53 23.34
C GLN A 314 -0.33 -8.32 22.38
N ALA A 315 -0.51 -7.48 21.34
CA ALA A 315 0.55 -7.17 20.38
C ALA A 315 1.75 -6.41 20.99
N ILE A 316 1.55 -5.68 22.10
CA ILE A 316 2.64 -5.09 22.89
C ILE A 316 3.38 -6.19 23.66
N SER A 317 2.67 -7.08 24.35
CA SER A 317 3.28 -8.19 25.10
C SER A 317 4.11 -9.13 24.20
N GLU A 318 3.61 -9.45 23.01
CA GLU A 318 4.35 -10.23 22.01
C GLU A 318 5.65 -9.52 21.56
N LYS A 319 5.61 -8.20 21.40
CA LYS A 319 6.81 -7.40 21.07
C LYS A 319 7.79 -7.30 22.22
N GLU A 320 7.31 -7.18 23.46
CA GLU A 320 8.16 -7.17 24.65
C GLU A 320 8.93 -8.49 24.79
N GLN A 321 8.28 -9.64 24.56
CA GLN A 321 8.95 -10.95 24.54
C GLN A 321 10.03 -11.03 23.45
N ILE A 322 9.76 -10.53 22.24
CA ILE A 322 10.75 -10.48 21.15
C ILE A 322 11.94 -9.58 21.53
N VAL A 323 11.70 -8.43 22.17
CA VAL A 323 12.77 -7.53 22.64
C VAL A 323 13.62 -8.18 23.73
N GLU A 324 13.00 -8.93 24.66
CA GLU A 324 13.71 -9.68 25.69
C GLU A 324 14.56 -10.81 25.08
N GLN A 325 14.02 -11.55 24.11
CA GLN A 325 14.76 -12.57 23.36
C GLN A 325 15.98 -11.97 22.64
N ILE A 326 15.79 -10.89 21.86
CA ILE A 326 16.88 -10.16 21.18
C ILE A 326 17.93 -9.65 22.20
N GLY A 327 17.49 -9.22 23.39
CA GLY A 327 18.38 -8.86 24.49
C GLY A 327 19.27 -10.02 24.96
N SER A 328 18.68 -11.21 25.12
CA SER A 328 19.40 -12.43 25.51
C SER A 328 20.39 -12.90 24.43
N GLU A 329 19.98 -12.89 23.17
CA GLU A 329 20.82 -13.26 22.01
C GLU A 329 21.99 -12.29 21.86
N LYS A 330 21.75 -10.98 22.01
CA LYS A 330 22.80 -9.96 22.02
C LYS A 330 23.79 -10.16 23.17
N SER A 331 23.33 -10.56 24.36
CA SER A 331 24.21 -10.87 25.49
C SER A 331 25.06 -12.12 25.23
N SER A 332 24.49 -13.14 24.59
CA SER A 332 25.22 -14.35 24.20
C SER A 332 26.28 -14.06 23.12
N LEU A 333 25.92 -13.27 22.10
CA LEU A 333 26.85 -12.82 21.05
C LEU A 333 27.99 -11.96 21.61
N LEU A 334 27.73 -11.10 22.58
CA LEU A 334 28.77 -10.33 23.27
C LEU A 334 29.75 -11.24 24.04
N ALA A 335 29.24 -12.23 24.78
CA ALA A 335 30.09 -13.20 25.46
C ALA A 335 30.95 -14.02 24.47
N ALA A 336 30.35 -14.51 23.38
CA ALA A 336 31.08 -15.22 22.33
C ALA A 336 32.12 -14.33 21.62
N TYR A 337 31.84 -13.03 21.46
CA TYR A 337 32.80 -12.06 20.92
C TYR A 337 33.99 -11.84 21.85
N ASP A 338 33.77 -11.71 23.17
CA ASP A 338 34.84 -11.59 24.15
C ASP A 338 35.68 -12.88 24.27
N GLU A 339 35.06 -14.06 24.15
CA GLU A 339 35.76 -15.35 24.01
C GLU A 339 36.60 -15.42 22.72
N LEU A 340 36.05 -14.99 21.57
CA LEU A 340 36.78 -14.92 20.31
C LEU A 340 37.95 -13.91 20.40
N LYS A 341 37.76 -12.81 21.11
CA LYS A 341 38.80 -11.80 21.31
C LYS A 341 39.94 -12.35 22.18
N THR A 342 39.63 -12.97 23.31
CA THR A 342 40.64 -13.55 24.21
C THR A 342 41.36 -14.76 23.59
N THR A 343 40.68 -15.56 22.77
CA THR A 343 41.33 -16.62 21.98
C THR A 343 42.24 -16.06 20.89
N ASN A 344 41.87 -14.97 20.20
CA ASN A 344 42.79 -14.27 19.29
C ASN A 344 44.00 -13.66 20.02
N GLU A 345 43.80 -13.02 21.18
CA GLU A 345 44.90 -12.48 22.01
C GLU A 345 45.87 -13.58 22.48
N THR A 346 45.38 -14.79 22.79
CA THR A 346 46.25 -15.93 23.14
C THR A 346 46.92 -16.59 21.94
N LEU A 347 46.27 -16.65 20.78
CA LEU A 347 46.89 -17.09 19.52
C LEU A 347 48.00 -16.15 19.07
N GLN A 348 47.78 -14.83 19.16
CA GLN A 348 48.79 -13.80 18.88
C GLN A 348 50.05 -14.01 19.73
N ARG A 349 49.87 -14.20 21.04
CA ARG A 349 50.96 -14.48 21.98
C ARG A 349 51.70 -15.79 21.67
N LEU A 350 50.98 -16.82 21.22
CA LEU A 350 51.59 -18.10 20.84
C LEU A 350 52.38 -17.99 19.53
N ILE A 351 51.93 -17.15 18.58
CA ILE A 351 52.71 -16.81 17.38
C ILE A 351 54.01 -16.10 17.77
N GLU A 352 53.95 -15.07 18.62
CA GLU A 352 55.13 -14.36 19.14
C GLU A 352 56.13 -15.32 19.81
N GLU A 353 55.65 -16.28 20.62
CA GLU A 353 56.48 -17.32 21.25
C GLU A 353 57.14 -18.24 20.21
N LYS A 354 56.43 -18.60 19.12
CA LYS A 354 57.01 -19.43 18.05
C LYS A 354 58.00 -18.66 17.18
N GLU A 355 57.75 -17.38 16.91
CA GLU A 355 58.71 -16.51 16.21
C GLU A 355 60.00 -16.35 17.00
N GLN A 356 59.92 -16.15 18.32
CA GLN A 356 61.10 -16.15 19.19
C GLN A 356 61.85 -17.49 19.14
N ALA A 357 61.14 -18.62 19.28
CA ALA A 357 61.75 -19.95 19.24
C ALA A 357 62.36 -20.32 17.86
N ILE A 358 61.85 -19.72 16.77
CA ILE A 358 62.47 -19.81 15.43
C ILE A 358 63.76 -18.98 15.41
N SER A 359 63.73 -17.73 15.86
CA SER A 359 64.93 -16.87 15.91
C SER A 359 66.06 -17.47 16.76
N GLU A 360 65.74 -18.07 17.91
CA GLU A 360 66.71 -18.79 18.74
C GLU A 360 67.32 -19.99 18.00
N LYS A 361 66.53 -20.74 17.21
CA LYS A 361 67.03 -21.84 16.39
C LYS A 361 67.87 -21.37 15.20
N GLU A 362 67.51 -20.26 14.56
CA GLU A 362 68.30 -19.66 13.49
C GLU A 362 69.69 -19.26 14.00
N GLN A 363 69.79 -18.64 15.18
CA GLN A 363 71.06 -18.35 15.84
C GLN A 363 71.88 -19.62 16.15
N MET A 364 71.24 -20.70 16.64
CA MET A 364 71.93 -21.98 16.84
C MET A 364 72.46 -22.57 15.52
N VAL A 365 71.70 -22.48 14.43
CA VAL A 365 72.13 -22.95 13.10
C VAL A 365 73.30 -22.11 12.57
N GLU A 366 73.29 -20.80 12.76
CA GLU A 366 74.41 -19.91 12.40
C GLU A 366 75.66 -20.25 13.21
N GLN A 367 75.53 -20.48 14.52
CA GLN A 367 76.64 -20.92 15.37
C GLN A 367 77.21 -22.26 14.89
N ILE A 368 76.39 -23.28 14.65
CA ILE A 368 76.81 -24.59 14.11
C ILE A 368 77.51 -24.42 12.75
N GLY A 369 77.04 -23.48 11.90
CA GLY A 369 77.69 -23.12 10.64
C GLY A 369 79.11 -22.58 10.85
N SER A 370 79.30 -21.69 11.83
CA SER A 370 80.62 -21.14 12.18
C SER A 370 81.56 -22.19 12.77
N GLU A 371 81.06 -23.08 13.65
CA GLU A 371 81.82 -24.18 14.25
C GLU A 371 82.24 -25.19 13.18
N LYS A 372 81.35 -25.54 12.25
CA LYS A 372 81.67 -26.38 11.08
C LYS A 372 82.75 -25.75 10.20
N SER A 373 82.70 -24.44 9.95
CA SER A 373 83.73 -23.75 9.17
C SER A 373 85.09 -23.75 9.87
N SER A 374 85.09 -23.60 11.21
CA SER A 374 86.30 -23.67 12.03
C SER A 374 86.92 -25.08 12.02
N LEU A 375 86.09 -26.11 12.20
CA LEU A 375 86.51 -27.51 12.11
C LEU A 375 87.06 -27.87 10.72
N LEU A 376 86.48 -27.32 9.64
CA LEU A 376 86.97 -27.57 8.28
C LEU A 376 88.36 -26.94 8.06
N ALA A 377 88.57 -25.72 8.54
CA ALA A 377 89.88 -25.07 8.49
C ALA A 377 90.94 -25.84 9.30
N ALA A 378 90.59 -26.26 10.53
CA ALA A 378 91.47 -27.08 11.36
C ALA A 378 91.78 -28.44 10.72
N TYR A 379 90.83 -29.05 10.00
CA TYR A 379 91.05 -30.29 9.25
C TYR A 379 92.03 -30.08 8.08
N ASP A 380 91.91 -29.00 7.32
CA ASP A 380 92.84 -28.66 6.24
C ASP A 380 94.26 -28.34 6.75
N GLU A 381 94.38 -27.66 7.90
CA GLU A 381 95.66 -27.48 8.60
C GLU A 381 96.27 -28.82 9.05
N LEU A 382 95.46 -29.72 9.62
CA LEU A 382 95.93 -31.04 10.04
C LEU A 382 96.35 -31.90 8.85
N LYS A 383 95.64 -31.79 7.71
CA LYS A 383 96.01 -32.43 6.46
C LYS A 383 97.36 -31.92 5.93
N THR A 384 97.55 -30.61 5.83
CA THR A 384 98.80 -30.02 5.32
C THR A 384 100.00 -30.30 6.24
N THR A 385 99.80 -30.31 7.56
CA THR A 385 100.85 -30.71 8.52
C THR A 385 101.19 -32.20 8.44
N ASN A 386 100.21 -33.08 8.20
CA ASN A 386 100.46 -34.49 7.94
C ASN A 386 101.21 -34.73 6.61
N GLU A 387 100.84 -34.03 5.54
CA GLU A 387 101.58 -34.05 4.26
C GLU A 387 103.04 -33.57 4.45
N ALA A 388 103.25 -32.51 5.22
CA ALA A 388 104.59 -32.06 5.60
C ALA A 388 105.35 -33.10 6.44
N GLN A 389 104.70 -33.75 7.41
CA GLN A 389 105.29 -34.80 8.23
C GLN A 389 105.72 -36.02 7.38
N ILE A 390 104.89 -36.45 6.42
CA ILE A 390 105.25 -37.51 5.47
C ILE A 390 106.51 -37.12 4.67
N SER A 391 106.58 -35.89 4.17
CA SER A 391 107.78 -35.40 3.46
C SER A 391 109.03 -35.38 4.36
N ALA A 392 108.89 -34.98 5.62
CA ALA A 392 109.98 -34.97 6.59
C ALA A 392 110.46 -36.40 6.89
N SER A 393 109.54 -37.36 7.10
CA SER A 393 109.89 -38.77 7.27
C SER A 393 110.65 -39.34 6.07
N GLN A 394 110.26 -39.00 4.83
CA GLN A 394 110.98 -39.40 3.62
C GLN A 394 112.40 -38.83 3.56
N THR A 395 112.61 -37.56 3.94
CA THR A 395 113.97 -36.99 4.03
C THR A 395 114.81 -37.61 5.15
N LEU A 396 114.18 -38.02 6.25
CA LEU A 396 114.85 -38.71 7.36
C LEU A 396 115.28 -40.13 6.94
N GLU A 397 114.43 -40.85 6.21
CA GLU A 397 114.77 -42.15 5.61
C GLU A 397 115.90 -42.03 4.56
N GLN A 398 115.88 -40.98 3.72
CA GLN A 398 116.98 -40.69 2.79
C GLN A 398 118.30 -40.42 3.52
N THR A 399 118.31 -39.57 4.56
CA THR A 399 119.52 -39.27 5.34
C THR A 399 120.00 -40.47 6.16
N GLN A 400 119.12 -41.37 6.61
CA GLN A 400 119.50 -42.68 7.15
C GLN A 400 120.12 -43.59 6.08
N GLY A 401 119.61 -43.57 4.86
CA GLY A 401 120.21 -44.25 3.70
C GLY A 401 121.60 -43.71 3.32
N GLU A 402 121.82 -42.41 3.45
CA GLU A 402 123.15 -41.79 3.29
C GLU A 402 124.07 -42.11 4.46
N LEU A 403 123.57 -42.09 5.70
CA LEU A 403 124.32 -42.44 6.90
C LEU A 403 124.77 -43.90 6.89
N THR A 404 123.94 -44.82 6.42
CA THR A 404 124.29 -46.26 6.29
C THR A 404 125.34 -46.47 5.20
N LYS A 405 125.27 -45.77 4.06
CA LYS A 405 126.37 -45.75 3.08
C LYS A 405 127.65 -45.20 3.67
N ALA A 406 127.60 -44.09 4.41
CA ALA A 406 128.77 -43.53 5.08
C ALA A 406 129.34 -44.46 6.17
N HIS A 407 128.51 -45.28 6.82
CA HIS A 407 128.98 -46.35 7.72
C HIS A 407 129.63 -47.50 6.97
N GLU A 408 129.13 -47.88 5.80
CA GLU A 408 129.77 -48.90 4.96
C GLU A 408 131.09 -48.39 4.36
N GLU A 409 131.16 -47.13 3.92
CA GLU A 409 132.40 -46.46 3.50
C GLU A 409 133.39 -46.33 4.68
N LEU A 410 132.92 -46.02 5.90
CA LEU A 410 133.75 -46.03 7.10
C LEU A 410 134.25 -47.44 7.42
N LYS A 411 133.43 -48.46 7.23
CA LYS A 411 133.80 -49.87 7.43
C LYS A 411 134.79 -50.33 6.36
N GLU A 412 134.64 -49.95 5.09
CA GLU A 412 135.65 -50.16 4.05
C GLU A 412 136.96 -49.42 4.39
N ALA A 413 136.89 -48.21 4.95
CA ALA A 413 138.06 -47.50 5.44
C ALA A 413 138.71 -48.20 6.64
N GLN A 414 137.92 -48.78 7.55
CA GLN A 414 138.40 -49.61 8.65
C GLN A 414 139.00 -50.94 8.15
N GLU A 415 138.44 -51.57 7.12
CA GLU A 415 139.02 -52.75 6.47
C GLU A 415 140.32 -52.41 5.73
N ASN A 416 140.43 -51.21 5.15
CA ASN A 416 141.68 -50.73 4.55
C ASN A 416 142.73 -50.35 5.61
N ILE A 417 142.31 -49.82 6.77
CA ILE A 417 143.19 -49.67 7.95
C ILE A 417 143.60 -51.06 8.46
N ALA A 418 142.68 -52.02 8.55
CA ALA A 418 142.97 -53.40 8.95
C ALA A 418 143.94 -54.09 7.96
N ARG A 419 143.87 -53.79 6.66
CA ARG A 419 144.89 -54.21 5.67
C ARG A 419 146.25 -53.53 5.88
N LEU A 420 146.28 -52.27 6.31
CA LEU A 420 147.54 -51.59 6.65
C LEU A 420 148.14 -52.13 7.97
N GLU A 421 147.29 -52.47 8.94
CA GLU A 421 147.65 -53.18 10.16
C GLU A 421 148.04 -54.63 9.87
N GLU A 422 147.45 -55.30 8.88
CA GLU A 422 147.82 -56.64 8.41
C GLU A 422 149.22 -56.62 7.77
N ASN A 423 149.52 -55.62 6.94
CA ASN A 423 150.87 -55.40 6.41
C ASN A 423 151.90 -55.04 7.51
N LEU A 424 151.45 -54.53 8.66
CA LEU A 424 152.28 -54.32 9.86
C LEU A 424 152.38 -55.58 10.75
N ALA A 425 151.35 -56.43 10.75
CA ALA A 425 151.24 -57.65 11.55
C ALA A 425 151.91 -58.87 10.89
N GLN A 426 152.07 -58.86 9.56
CA GLN A 426 152.90 -59.82 8.80
C GLN A 426 154.38 -59.82 9.26
N GLU A 427 154.84 -58.76 9.93
CA GLU A 427 156.17 -58.68 10.58
C GLU A 427 156.19 -59.29 12.00
N VAL A 428 155.04 -59.37 12.71
CA VAL A 428 155.03 -59.56 14.18
C VAL A 428 154.47 -60.91 14.65
N LEU A 429 153.53 -61.55 13.92
CA LEU A 429 152.92 -62.81 14.38
C LEU A 429 153.21 -64.04 13.50
N LEU A 430 154.51 -64.29 13.39
CA LEU A 430 155.10 -65.62 13.47
C LEU A 430 154.82 -66.27 14.87
N ARG A 431 153.55 -66.32 15.31
CA ARG A 431 153.05 -66.82 16.61
C ARG A 431 151.53 -67.10 16.58
N LYS A 432 151.19 -68.39 16.43
CA LYS A 432 149.88 -69.08 16.60
C LYS A 432 148.95 -68.50 17.69
N GLY A 433 147.60 -68.63 17.63
CA GLY A 433 146.70 -69.24 16.61
C GLY A 433 145.44 -69.89 17.23
N LEU A 434 144.31 -69.89 16.49
CA LEU A 434 142.98 -70.51 16.76
C LEU A 434 142.17 -69.96 17.97
N GLU A 435 140.85 -70.00 18.04
CA GLU A 435 139.67 -69.84 17.14
C GLU A 435 138.43 -70.27 17.97
N GLU A 436 137.32 -69.54 17.79
CA GLU A 436 135.91 -69.98 17.86
C GLU A 436 135.34 -70.86 19.00
N LYS A 437 134.28 -70.34 19.65
CA LYS A 437 133.01 -71.06 19.95
C LYS A 437 131.84 -70.08 20.20
N SER A 438 131.04 -69.73 19.18
CA SER A 438 129.74 -69.06 19.38
C SER A 438 128.81 -69.22 18.15
N GLY A 439 128.04 -70.31 18.10
CA GLY A 439 127.13 -70.56 16.96
C GLY A 439 125.89 -71.43 17.25
N VAL A 440 125.58 -71.71 18.53
CA VAL A 440 124.54 -72.70 18.90
C VAL A 440 123.41 -72.09 19.76
N LEU A 441 123.45 -70.79 20.08
CA LEU A 441 122.37 -70.11 20.82
C LEU A 441 121.46 -69.21 19.95
N GLN A 442 121.78 -69.04 18.66
CA GLN A 442 120.99 -68.21 17.75
C GLN A 442 119.72 -68.93 17.26
N SER A 443 119.83 -70.21 16.91
CA SER A 443 118.77 -70.98 16.23
C SER A 443 117.52 -71.22 17.08
N ASP A 444 117.68 -71.38 18.40
CA ASP A 444 116.56 -71.68 19.30
C ASP A 444 115.73 -70.42 19.62
N LEU A 445 116.36 -69.23 19.53
CA LEU A 445 115.70 -67.93 19.74
C LEU A 445 114.74 -67.62 18.59
N ASP A 446 115.20 -67.77 17.34
CA ASP A 446 114.41 -67.46 16.14
C ASP A 446 113.13 -68.33 16.04
N THR A 447 113.21 -69.62 16.39
CA THR A 447 112.03 -70.50 16.45
C THR A 447 111.03 -70.13 17.55
N SER A 448 111.49 -69.54 18.66
CA SER A 448 110.60 -69.09 19.73
C SER A 448 109.85 -67.81 19.34
N VAL A 449 110.55 -66.88 18.67
CA VAL A 449 109.98 -65.61 18.19
C VAL A 449 108.89 -65.84 17.13
N GLN A 450 109.11 -66.74 16.17
CA GLN A 450 108.09 -67.07 15.16
C GLN A 450 106.77 -67.53 15.79
N ARG A 451 106.84 -68.36 16.84
CA ARG A 451 105.66 -68.89 17.52
C ARG A 451 104.90 -67.84 18.34
N CYS A 452 105.58 -66.80 18.83
CA CYS A 452 104.91 -65.65 19.45
C CYS A 452 104.11 -64.85 18.40
N ASN A 453 104.71 -64.58 17.23
CA ASN A 453 104.06 -63.80 16.17
C ASN A 453 102.80 -64.50 15.60
N GLU A 454 102.81 -65.84 15.50
CA GLU A 454 101.63 -66.64 15.12
C GLU A 454 100.48 -66.55 16.14
N LEU A 455 100.81 -66.46 17.43
CA LEU A 455 99.82 -66.28 18.50
C LEU A 455 99.28 -64.84 18.55
N GLU A 456 100.13 -63.83 18.37
CA GLU A 456 99.71 -62.42 18.30
C GLU A 456 98.78 -62.16 17.12
N THR A 457 99.11 -62.66 15.92
CA THR A 457 98.26 -62.52 14.72
C THR A 457 96.93 -63.29 14.85
N SER A 458 96.91 -64.41 15.59
CA SER A 458 95.67 -65.12 15.91
C SER A 458 94.81 -64.35 16.91
N LEU A 459 95.43 -63.68 17.88
CA LEU A 459 94.76 -62.89 18.92
C LEU A 459 94.19 -61.58 18.35
N GLN A 460 94.91 -60.92 17.44
CA GLN A 460 94.40 -59.75 16.69
C GLN A 460 93.13 -60.10 15.91
N LYS A 461 93.12 -61.21 15.16
CA LYS A 461 91.94 -61.65 14.39
C LYS A 461 90.70 -61.89 15.25
N MET A 462 90.87 -62.41 16.48
CA MET A 462 89.73 -62.55 17.40
C MET A 462 89.26 -61.20 17.94
N GLN A 463 90.17 -60.27 18.26
CA GLN A 463 89.80 -58.91 18.69
C GLN A 463 89.14 -58.08 17.59
N GLU A 464 89.53 -58.27 16.33
CA GLU A 464 88.86 -57.68 15.17
C GLU A 464 87.46 -58.25 14.96
N GLY A 465 87.28 -59.57 15.11
CA GLY A 465 85.97 -60.22 15.09
C GLY A 465 85.05 -59.73 16.21
N GLU A 466 85.54 -59.67 17.45
CA GLU A 466 84.78 -59.20 18.60
C GLU A 466 84.36 -57.73 18.46
N ARG A 467 85.23 -56.86 17.91
CA ARG A 467 84.87 -55.47 17.57
C ARG A 467 83.82 -55.38 16.46
N ALA A 468 83.90 -56.23 15.44
CA ALA A 468 82.91 -56.26 14.37
C ALA A 468 81.52 -56.70 14.89
N GLU A 469 81.46 -57.69 15.78
CA GLU A 469 80.22 -58.10 16.45
C GLU A 469 79.66 -57.00 17.38
N GLN A 470 80.52 -56.28 18.10
CA GLN A 470 80.11 -55.13 18.93
C GLN A 470 79.53 -53.99 18.07
N LEU A 471 80.16 -53.63 16.95
CA LEU A 471 79.64 -52.61 16.02
C LEU A 471 78.30 -53.02 15.42
N ALA A 472 78.15 -54.29 14.99
CA ALA A 472 76.87 -54.81 14.47
C ALA A 472 75.76 -54.80 15.55
N LEU A 473 76.10 -55.05 16.81
CA LEU A 473 75.18 -54.92 17.94
C LEU A 473 74.77 -53.47 18.18
N GLU A 474 75.71 -52.51 18.15
CA GLU A 474 75.42 -51.08 18.29
C GLU A 474 74.54 -50.56 17.14
N GLU A 475 74.81 -50.95 15.89
CA GLU A 475 73.94 -50.65 14.74
C GLU A 475 72.52 -51.20 14.93
N SER A 476 72.39 -52.45 15.39
CA SER A 476 71.07 -53.05 15.67
C SER A 476 70.33 -52.34 16.81
N ALA A 477 71.05 -51.85 17.83
CA ALA A 477 70.50 -51.09 18.94
C ALA A 477 70.05 -49.69 18.51
N ALA A 478 70.80 -49.04 17.61
CA ALA A 478 70.42 -47.77 16.99
C ALA A 478 69.14 -47.93 16.17
N GLN A 479 69.05 -48.95 15.31
CA GLN A 479 67.84 -49.25 14.52
C GLN A 479 66.63 -49.53 15.42
N LEU A 480 66.78 -50.26 16.53
CA LEU A 480 65.71 -50.49 17.49
C LEU A 480 65.27 -49.19 18.21
N SER A 481 66.21 -48.27 18.47
CA SER A 481 65.91 -46.95 19.03
C SER A 481 65.12 -46.08 18.05
N GLU A 482 65.53 -46.03 16.78
CA GLU A 482 64.81 -45.32 15.71
C GLU A 482 63.40 -45.89 15.50
N LEU A 483 63.26 -47.22 15.42
CA LEU A 483 61.96 -47.88 15.27
C LEU A 483 61.04 -47.59 16.45
N LYS A 484 61.57 -47.54 17.68
CA LYS A 484 60.82 -47.19 18.89
C LYS A 484 60.35 -45.72 18.87
N ASN A 485 61.20 -44.81 18.40
CA ASN A 485 60.85 -43.40 18.24
C ASN A 485 59.79 -43.19 17.14
N SER A 486 59.92 -43.89 16.01
CA SER A 486 58.92 -43.92 14.93
C SER A 486 57.57 -44.45 15.43
N TYR A 487 57.57 -45.56 16.17
CA TYR A 487 56.34 -46.11 16.77
C TYR A 487 55.68 -45.14 17.75
N ALA A 488 56.47 -44.44 18.58
CA ALA A 488 55.94 -43.41 19.49
C ALA A 488 55.32 -42.22 18.74
N ALA A 489 55.94 -41.76 17.65
CA ALA A 489 55.41 -40.70 16.78
C ALA A 489 54.09 -41.12 16.12
N LEU A 490 54.02 -42.32 15.54
CA LEU A 490 52.79 -42.88 14.94
C LEU A 490 51.68 -43.06 16.00
N GLN A 491 52.03 -43.43 17.23
CA GLN A 491 51.06 -43.54 18.32
C GLN A 491 50.53 -42.16 18.75
N GLN A 492 51.35 -41.12 18.73
CA GLN A 492 50.92 -39.74 18.95
C GLN A 492 49.99 -39.25 17.82
N GLU A 493 50.37 -39.47 16.56
CA GLU A 493 49.55 -39.13 15.39
C GLU A 493 48.19 -39.82 15.42
N ARG A 494 48.14 -41.13 15.72
CA ARG A 494 46.89 -41.88 15.92
C ARG A 494 46.00 -41.26 17.00
N ASN A 495 46.57 -40.76 18.09
CA ASN A 495 45.80 -40.14 19.17
C ASN A 495 45.26 -38.75 18.75
N VAL A 496 46.02 -37.98 17.96
CA VAL A 496 45.55 -36.70 17.38
C VAL A 496 44.40 -36.95 16.39
N LEU A 497 44.56 -37.91 15.47
CA LEU A 497 43.49 -38.31 14.54
C LEU A 497 42.24 -38.82 15.29
N SER A 498 42.41 -39.57 16.38
CA SER A 498 41.30 -40.00 17.23
C SER A 498 40.57 -38.83 17.88
N ALA A 499 41.28 -37.79 18.33
CA ALA A 499 40.68 -36.59 18.91
C ALA A 499 39.96 -35.74 17.84
N GLN A 500 40.52 -35.62 16.64
CA GLN A 500 39.89 -34.96 15.50
C GLN A 500 38.60 -35.66 15.08
N ASN A 501 38.58 -37.00 15.03
CA ASN A 501 37.37 -37.77 14.69
C ASN A 501 36.25 -37.59 15.72
N GLU A 502 36.55 -37.55 17.02
CA GLU A 502 35.55 -37.23 18.05
C GLU A 502 35.03 -35.79 17.92
N GLU A 503 35.87 -34.82 17.54
CA GLU A 503 35.42 -33.45 17.33
C GLU A 503 34.55 -33.31 16.06
N TYR A 504 34.91 -33.98 14.96
CA TYR A 504 34.04 -34.08 13.77
C TYR A 504 32.70 -34.73 14.11
N LYS A 505 32.69 -35.79 14.94
CA LYS A 505 31.47 -36.42 15.40
C LYS A 505 30.59 -35.45 16.20
N ARG A 506 31.15 -34.67 17.12
CA ARG A 506 30.40 -33.61 17.84
C ARG A 506 29.92 -32.49 16.94
N GLN A 507 30.63 -32.17 15.85
CA GLN A 507 30.18 -31.18 14.87
C GLN A 507 29.01 -31.72 14.05
N ILE A 508 29.04 -33.00 13.68
CA ILE A 508 27.92 -33.70 13.04
C ILE A 508 26.70 -33.73 13.98
N GLU A 509 26.89 -34.11 15.25
CA GLU A 509 25.83 -34.12 16.27
C GLU A 509 25.17 -32.73 16.44
N ARG A 510 25.97 -31.67 16.60
CA ARG A 510 25.48 -30.27 16.61
C ARG A 510 24.71 -29.90 15.34
N LYS A 511 25.20 -30.30 14.15
CA LYS A 511 24.52 -30.03 12.88
C LYS A 511 23.24 -30.84 12.70
N SER A 512 23.14 -32.05 13.23
CA SER A 512 21.86 -32.78 13.28
C SER A 512 20.86 -32.10 14.21
N GLU A 513 21.27 -31.60 15.38
CA GLU A 513 20.38 -30.86 16.28
C GLU A 513 19.88 -29.53 15.66
N GLU A 514 20.73 -28.82 14.92
CA GLU A 514 20.33 -27.64 14.13
C GLU A 514 19.31 -28.01 13.04
N ILE A 515 19.51 -29.14 12.35
CA ILE A 515 18.59 -29.63 11.31
C ILE A 515 17.24 -30.06 11.91
N GLU A 516 17.23 -30.77 13.04
CA GLU A 516 15.99 -31.18 13.73
C GLU A 516 15.18 -29.95 14.21
N LYS A 517 15.85 -28.93 14.73
CA LYS A 517 15.19 -27.65 15.10
C LYS A 517 14.59 -26.96 13.87
N ALA A 518 15.36 -26.82 12.79
CA ALA A 518 14.87 -26.23 11.54
C ALA A 518 13.70 -27.02 10.93
N GLN A 519 13.69 -28.35 11.07
CA GLN A 519 12.57 -29.20 10.65
C GLN A 519 11.33 -28.97 11.52
N ALA A 520 11.46 -28.91 12.85
CA ALA A 520 10.35 -28.62 13.76
C ALA A 520 9.76 -27.21 13.54
N GLU A 521 10.61 -26.21 13.26
CA GLU A 521 10.19 -24.86 12.87
C GLU A 521 9.42 -24.89 11.53
N ALA A 522 9.93 -25.61 10.53
CA ALA A 522 9.26 -25.78 9.24
C ALA A 522 7.89 -26.47 9.38
N GLU A 523 7.77 -27.51 10.20
CA GLU A 523 6.50 -28.15 10.53
C GLU A 523 5.52 -27.18 11.22
N GLN A 524 6.00 -26.35 12.15
CA GLN A 524 5.20 -25.30 12.77
C GLN A 524 4.72 -24.26 11.75
N HIS A 525 5.57 -23.87 10.79
CA HIS A 525 5.18 -22.97 9.69
C HIS A 525 4.14 -23.61 8.76
N VAL A 526 4.27 -24.90 8.42
CA VAL A 526 3.26 -25.64 7.63
C VAL A 526 1.92 -25.71 8.38
N ALA A 527 1.93 -25.95 9.70
CA ALA A 527 0.72 -25.94 10.52
C ALA A 527 0.05 -24.55 10.58
N ARG A 528 0.85 -23.47 10.67
CA ARG A 528 0.35 -22.08 10.58
C ARG A 528 -0.29 -21.80 9.22
N LEU A 529 0.33 -22.24 8.12
CA LEU A 529 -0.22 -22.09 6.77
C LEU A 529 -1.55 -22.84 6.60
N ALA A 530 -1.63 -24.09 7.07
CA ALA A 530 -2.87 -24.86 7.03
C ALA A 530 -4.02 -24.19 7.83
N SER A 531 -3.69 -23.56 8.96
CA SER A 531 -4.65 -22.75 9.74
C SER A 531 -5.10 -21.48 8.98
N ALA A 532 -4.17 -20.78 8.33
CA ALA A 532 -4.47 -19.63 7.50
C ALA A 532 -5.34 -20.00 6.28
N ASP A 533 -5.07 -21.12 5.61
CA ASP A 533 -5.88 -21.63 4.51
C ASP A 533 -7.30 -21.98 4.96
N ALA A 534 -7.47 -22.56 6.15
CA ALA A 534 -8.79 -22.81 6.74
C ALA A 534 -9.54 -21.51 7.03
N MET A 535 -8.86 -20.47 7.54
CA MET A 535 -9.45 -19.14 7.76
C MET A 535 -9.84 -18.47 6.42
N ILE A 536 -9.00 -18.58 5.38
CA ILE A 536 -9.31 -18.11 4.02
C ILE A 536 -10.52 -18.85 3.44
N ALA A 537 -10.67 -20.15 3.68
CA ALA A 537 -11.82 -20.92 3.24
C ALA A 537 -13.13 -20.46 3.93
N GLU A 538 -13.11 -20.20 5.24
CA GLU A 538 -14.28 -19.70 5.96
C GLU A 538 -14.62 -18.24 5.54
N LEU A 539 -13.62 -17.38 5.34
CA LEU A 539 -13.83 -16.03 4.79
C LEU A 539 -14.43 -16.06 3.38
N LYS A 540 -13.98 -16.98 2.50
CA LYS A 540 -14.58 -17.19 1.17
C LYS A 540 -16.04 -17.63 1.28
N LYS A 541 -16.37 -18.53 2.21
CA LYS A 541 -17.76 -18.93 2.48
C LYS A 541 -18.60 -17.75 2.97
N GLN A 542 -18.13 -16.98 3.94
CA GLN A 542 -18.82 -15.77 4.41
C GLN A 542 -19.02 -14.74 3.30
N SER A 543 -18.05 -14.58 2.37
CA SER A 543 -18.22 -13.70 1.21
C SER A 543 -19.29 -14.20 0.24
N ALA A 544 -19.37 -15.51 0.00
CA ALA A 544 -20.41 -16.12 -0.84
C ALA A 544 -21.81 -16.01 -0.21
N ASP A 545 -21.92 -16.23 1.11
CA ASP A 545 -23.16 -16.04 1.87
C ASP A 545 -23.62 -14.57 1.84
N ALA A 546 -22.67 -13.61 1.94
CA ALA A 546 -22.95 -12.18 1.82
C ALA A 546 -23.35 -11.76 0.38
N GLU A 547 -22.76 -12.36 -0.65
CA GLU A 547 -23.18 -12.16 -2.04
C GLU A 547 -24.60 -12.72 -2.27
N ALA A 548 -24.91 -13.91 -1.77
CA ALA A 548 -26.26 -14.47 -1.82
C ALA A 548 -27.28 -13.53 -1.14
N ALA A 549 -26.99 -13.04 0.07
CA ALA A 549 -27.84 -12.07 0.77
C ALA A 549 -28.02 -10.76 -0.02
N ARG A 550 -26.99 -10.25 -0.70
CA ARG A 550 -27.09 -9.09 -1.61
C ARG A 550 -27.98 -9.38 -2.81
N THR A 551 -27.94 -10.58 -3.39
CA THR A 551 -28.85 -10.95 -4.49
C THR A 551 -30.30 -11.03 -4.03
N GLU A 552 -30.57 -11.61 -2.86
CA GLU A 552 -31.91 -11.61 -2.27
C GLU A 552 -32.43 -10.19 -1.97
N LEU A 553 -31.57 -9.29 -1.47
CA LEU A 553 -31.94 -7.88 -1.26
C LEU A 553 -32.29 -7.19 -2.58
N ALA A 554 -31.49 -7.38 -3.63
CA ALA A 554 -31.78 -6.82 -4.95
C ALA A 554 -33.08 -7.38 -5.58
N GLU A 555 -33.48 -8.62 -5.25
CA GLU A 555 -34.79 -9.16 -5.63
C GLU A 555 -35.93 -8.58 -4.79
N ARG A 556 -35.73 -8.39 -3.48
CA ARG A 556 -36.68 -7.68 -2.60
C ARG A 556 -36.90 -6.25 -3.07
N ASP A 557 -35.85 -5.51 -3.42
CA ASP A 557 -35.94 -4.14 -3.95
C ASP A 557 -36.71 -4.09 -5.27
N LYS A 558 -36.46 -5.03 -6.19
CA LYS A 558 -37.30 -5.18 -7.42
C LYS A 558 -38.76 -5.48 -7.10
N ARG A 559 -39.05 -6.23 -6.04
CA ARG A 559 -40.43 -6.50 -5.60
C ARG A 559 -41.07 -5.26 -4.98
N ILE A 560 -40.33 -4.50 -4.18
CA ILE A 560 -40.77 -3.21 -3.61
C ILE A 560 -41.08 -2.22 -4.74
N ALA A 561 -40.20 -2.08 -5.74
CA ALA A 561 -40.42 -1.21 -6.90
C ALA A 561 -41.71 -1.56 -7.68
N LYS A 562 -42.02 -2.85 -7.85
CA LYS A 562 -43.30 -3.27 -8.44
C LYS A 562 -44.49 -2.93 -7.55
N LEU A 563 -44.39 -3.15 -6.25
CA LEU A 563 -45.45 -2.80 -5.29
C LEU A 563 -45.67 -1.28 -5.20
N THR A 564 -44.64 -0.45 -5.38
CA THR A 564 -44.81 1.01 -5.44
C THR A 564 -45.46 1.47 -6.75
N GLU A 565 -45.18 0.79 -7.88
CA GLU A 565 -45.89 1.01 -9.15
C GLU A 565 -47.37 0.59 -9.05
N GLU A 566 -47.65 -0.61 -8.53
CA GLU A 566 -49.01 -1.10 -8.23
C GLU A 566 -49.78 -0.14 -7.29
N ASN A 567 -49.13 0.37 -6.23
CA ASN A 567 -49.73 1.37 -5.33
C ASN A 567 -49.97 2.75 -5.99
N ALA A 568 -49.12 3.15 -6.94
CA ALA A 568 -49.33 4.37 -7.72
C ALA A 568 -50.50 4.22 -8.70
N GLU A 569 -50.74 3.02 -9.24
CA GLU A 569 -51.96 2.71 -10.00
C GLU A 569 -53.21 2.72 -9.11
N LEU A 570 -53.14 2.12 -7.92
CA LEU A 570 -54.24 2.17 -6.94
C LEU A 570 -54.59 3.60 -6.53
N SER A 571 -53.59 4.48 -6.35
CA SER A 571 -53.82 5.91 -6.09
C SER A 571 -54.59 6.60 -7.22
N LYS A 572 -54.30 6.27 -8.49
CA LYS A 572 -55.07 6.77 -9.64
C LYS A 572 -56.51 6.25 -9.64
N PHE A 573 -56.74 5.00 -9.21
CA PHE A 573 -58.11 4.49 -9.02
C PHE A 573 -58.85 5.27 -7.92
N VAL A 574 -58.20 5.57 -6.80
CA VAL A 574 -58.79 6.38 -5.71
C VAL A 574 -59.20 7.77 -6.20
N GLU A 575 -58.32 8.45 -6.95
CA GLU A 575 -58.67 9.73 -7.60
C GLU A 575 -59.86 9.62 -8.57
N LEU A 576 -59.94 8.53 -9.34
CA LEU A 576 -61.04 8.31 -10.27
C LEU A 576 -62.36 8.06 -9.53
N THR A 577 -62.36 7.33 -8.41
CA THR A 577 -63.54 7.19 -7.54
C THR A 577 -63.98 8.53 -6.97
N GLY A 578 -63.06 9.37 -6.46
CA GLY A 578 -63.41 10.72 -5.98
C GLY A 578 -64.02 11.60 -7.10
N LYS A 579 -63.47 11.53 -8.32
CA LYS A 579 -64.04 12.21 -9.51
C LYS A 579 -65.40 11.65 -9.94
N VAL A 580 -65.72 10.39 -9.60
CA VAL A 580 -67.05 9.79 -9.83
C VAL A 580 -68.02 10.24 -8.74
N GLU A 581 -67.62 10.27 -7.47
CA GLU A 581 -68.42 10.81 -6.37
C GLU A 581 -68.76 12.29 -6.57
N GLU A 582 -67.79 13.13 -6.96
CA GLU A 582 -68.06 14.52 -7.36
C GLU A 582 -69.12 14.63 -8.46
N LYS A 583 -69.09 13.73 -9.45
CA LYS A 583 -70.09 13.71 -10.53
C LYS A 583 -71.45 13.27 -10.02
N ILE A 584 -71.51 12.28 -9.14
CA ILE A 584 -72.76 11.82 -8.51
C ILE A 584 -73.38 12.98 -7.73
N ASN A 585 -72.62 13.66 -6.88
CA ASN A 585 -73.08 14.82 -6.11
C ASN A 585 -73.62 15.93 -7.03
N ARG A 586 -72.91 16.28 -8.12
CA ARG A 586 -73.40 17.25 -9.12
C ARG A 586 -74.67 16.78 -9.84
N TYR A 587 -74.82 15.48 -10.11
CA TYR A 587 -76.05 14.92 -10.68
C TYR A 587 -77.23 15.04 -9.70
N GLU A 588 -77.01 14.76 -8.40
CA GLU A 588 -78.02 14.94 -7.36
C GLU A 588 -78.42 16.41 -7.19
N GLU A 589 -77.46 17.35 -7.18
CA GLU A 589 -77.72 18.79 -7.19
C GLU A 589 -78.61 19.19 -8.38
N ILE A 590 -78.26 18.78 -9.60
CA ILE A 590 -79.04 19.03 -10.82
C ILE A 590 -80.43 18.40 -10.70
N GLU A 591 -80.56 17.20 -10.13
CA GLU A 591 -81.87 16.55 -9.97
C GLU A 591 -82.74 17.26 -8.92
N THR A 592 -82.17 17.76 -7.81
CA THR A 592 -82.92 18.59 -6.87
C THR A 592 -83.33 19.93 -7.49
N ALA A 593 -82.46 20.55 -8.31
CA ALA A 593 -82.78 21.76 -9.05
C ALA A 593 -83.92 21.52 -10.06
N LYS A 594 -83.87 20.41 -10.81
CA LYS A 594 -84.96 19.98 -11.70
C LYS A 594 -86.28 19.80 -10.93
N ARG A 595 -86.26 19.14 -9.77
CA ARG A 595 -87.45 18.99 -8.90
C ARG A 595 -87.97 20.32 -8.35
N ARG A 596 -87.14 21.36 -8.20
CA ARG A 596 -87.58 22.74 -7.85
C ARG A 596 -88.25 23.39 -9.06
N ALA A 597 -87.60 23.40 -10.22
CA ALA A 597 -88.14 23.97 -11.45
C ALA A 597 -89.45 23.30 -11.91
N GLU A 598 -89.60 21.98 -11.71
CA GLU A 598 -90.86 21.26 -11.97
C GLU A 598 -92.00 21.70 -11.04
N ARG A 599 -91.70 22.05 -9.78
CA ARG A 599 -92.69 22.63 -8.85
C ARG A 599 -93.07 24.06 -9.23
N GLU A 600 -92.09 24.91 -9.54
CA GLU A 600 -92.33 26.27 -10.04
C GLU A 600 -93.17 26.26 -11.34
N LEU A 601 -92.89 25.34 -12.26
CA LEU A 601 -93.69 25.15 -13.48
C LEU A 601 -95.11 24.65 -13.19
N ALA A 602 -95.31 23.85 -12.14
CA ALA A 602 -96.65 23.44 -11.71
C ALA A 602 -97.44 24.61 -11.09
N GLU A 603 -96.80 25.41 -10.23
CA GLU A 603 -97.37 26.62 -9.63
C GLU A 603 -97.73 27.67 -10.70
N LEU A 604 -96.86 27.88 -11.70
CA LEU A 604 -97.13 28.75 -12.84
C LEU A 604 -98.29 28.22 -13.72
N ARG A 605 -98.44 26.90 -13.86
CA ARG A 605 -99.61 26.30 -14.56
C ARG A 605 -100.90 26.56 -13.80
N THR A 606 -100.94 26.33 -12.50
CA THR A 606 -102.13 26.64 -11.69
C THR A 606 -102.45 28.14 -11.75
N ARG A 607 -101.43 29.01 -11.74
CA ARG A 607 -101.60 30.47 -11.87
C ARG A 607 -102.17 30.87 -13.24
N MET A 608 -101.74 30.22 -14.32
CA MET A 608 -102.32 30.43 -15.65
C MET A 608 -103.78 29.96 -15.72
N GLU A 609 -104.09 28.81 -15.12
CA GLU A 609 -105.47 28.29 -15.05
C GLU A 609 -106.38 29.22 -14.24
N GLU A 610 -105.92 29.77 -13.11
CA GLU A 610 -106.61 30.82 -12.34
C GLU A 610 -106.91 32.05 -13.21
N VAL A 611 -105.89 32.62 -13.86
CA VAL A 611 -106.02 33.81 -14.73
C VAL A 611 -106.93 33.53 -15.93
N GLN A 612 -106.92 32.32 -16.49
CA GLN A 612 -107.84 31.94 -17.57
C GLN A 612 -109.28 31.81 -17.08
N GLN A 613 -109.52 31.24 -15.89
CA GLN A 613 -110.84 31.21 -15.27
C GLN A 613 -111.36 32.63 -14.96
N GLU A 614 -110.50 33.53 -14.49
CA GLU A 614 -110.86 34.95 -14.32
C GLU A 614 -111.21 35.60 -15.66
N ALA A 615 -110.37 35.43 -16.69
CA ALA A 615 -110.64 35.96 -18.03
C ALA A 615 -111.93 35.43 -18.65
N ASP A 616 -112.33 34.19 -18.34
CA ASP A 616 -113.61 33.61 -18.74
C ASP A 616 -114.79 34.19 -17.96
N ARG A 617 -114.65 34.46 -16.65
CA ARG A 617 -115.65 35.21 -15.87
C ARG A 617 -115.87 36.61 -16.45
N TRP A 618 -114.79 37.36 -16.71
CA TRP A 618 -114.86 38.68 -17.36
C TRP A 618 -115.54 38.61 -18.75
N ARG A 619 -115.32 37.54 -19.52
CA ARG A 619 -115.99 37.33 -20.82
C ARG A 619 -117.49 37.06 -20.69
N GLU A 620 -117.93 36.28 -19.70
CA GLU A 620 -119.37 36.08 -19.46
C GLU A 620 -120.05 37.33 -18.89
N GLU A 621 -119.40 38.08 -17.99
CA GLU A 621 -119.91 39.38 -17.52
C GLU A 621 -120.05 40.40 -18.66
N ALA A 622 -119.13 40.41 -19.63
CA ALA A 622 -119.19 41.28 -20.80
C ALA A 622 -120.39 40.96 -21.71
N LYS A 623 -120.80 39.68 -21.84
CA LYS A 623 -122.00 39.30 -22.61
C LYS A 623 -123.30 39.85 -22.00
N GLY A 624 -123.32 40.12 -20.69
CA GLY A 624 -124.49 40.63 -19.99
C GLY A 624 -124.83 42.11 -20.26
N LYS A 625 -123.98 42.86 -20.98
CA LYS A 625 -124.08 44.34 -21.10
C LYS A 625 -124.13 44.89 -22.53
N SER A 626 -124.08 44.08 -23.58
CA SER A 626 -124.16 44.58 -24.97
C SER A 626 -125.60 44.87 -25.40
N SER A 627 -125.94 46.15 -25.57
CA SER A 627 -127.22 46.59 -26.13
C SER A 627 -127.32 46.22 -27.62
N PRO A 628 -128.52 45.95 -28.19
CA PRO A 628 -128.65 45.60 -29.62
C PRO A 628 -128.13 46.68 -30.58
N ALA A 629 -128.09 47.95 -30.15
CA ALA A 629 -127.55 49.06 -30.94
C ALA A 629 -126.05 48.91 -31.20
N ASP A 630 -125.27 48.54 -30.18
CA ASP A 630 -123.81 48.40 -30.27
C ASP A 630 -123.41 47.27 -31.23
N ALA A 631 -124.24 46.21 -31.32
CA ALA A 631 -124.00 45.08 -32.23
C ALA A 631 -124.16 45.46 -33.71
N GLU A 632 -125.09 46.36 -34.04
CA GLU A 632 -125.30 46.85 -35.41
C GLU A 632 -124.17 47.78 -35.85
N GLU A 633 -123.68 48.65 -34.95
CA GLU A 633 -122.50 49.48 -35.19
C GLU A 633 -121.22 48.65 -35.28
N LEU A 634 -121.04 47.66 -34.42
CA LEU A 634 -119.91 46.72 -34.50
C LEU A 634 -119.96 45.86 -35.77
N ARG A 635 -121.16 45.53 -36.29
CA ARG A 635 -121.33 44.86 -37.59
C ARG A 635 -120.89 45.76 -38.74
N LYS A 636 -121.38 47.01 -38.79
CA LYS A 636 -120.94 48.01 -39.78
C LYS A 636 -119.45 48.29 -39.71
N ALA A 637 -118.88 48.40 -38.50
CA ALA A 637 -117.45 48.55 -38.30
C ALA A 637 -116.65 47.32 -38.76
N LYS A 638 -117.14 46.10 -38.50
CA LYS A 638 -116.53 44.85 -39.01
C LYS A 638 -116.63 44.73 -40.53
N GLU A 639 -117.74 45.15 -41.14
CA GLU A 639 -117.90 45.21 -42.60
C GLU A 639 -116.98 46.26 -43.22
N MET A 640 -116.83 47.44 -42.59
CA MET A 640 -115.88 48.48 -43.02
C MET A 640 -114.42 48.03 -42.86
N ILE A 641 -114.08 47.34 -41.76
CA ILE A 641 -112.76 46.72 -41.56
C ILE A 641 -112.52 45.58 -42.57
N ALA A 642 -113.54 44.79 -42.92
CA ALA A 642 -113.44 43.77 -43.95
C ALA A 642 -113.24 44.38 -45.35
N ALA A 643 -113.96 45.47 -45.67
CA ALA A 643 -113.76 46.25 -46.89
C ALA A 643 -112.36 46.88 -46.96
N LEU A 644 -111.89 47.50 -45.87
CA LEU A 644 -110.52 48.05 -45.77
C LEU A 644 -109.45 46.96 -45.83
N LYS A 645 -109.68 45.78 -45.24
CA LYS A 645 -108.79 44.62 -45.39
C LYS A 645 -108.78 44.09 -46.82
N LYS A 646 -109.92 44.02 -47.50
CA LYS A 646 -110.00 43.64 -48.92
C LYS A 646 -109.26 44.65 -49.79
N GLN A 647 -109.51 45.95 -49.60
CA GLN A 647 -108.83 47.03 -50.32
C GLN A 647 -107.32 47.04 -50.03
N ARG A 648 -106.88 46.74 -48.81
CA ARG A 648 -105.47 46.53 -48.47
C ARG A 648 -104.89 45.28 -49.14
N GLN A 649 -105.62 44.17 -49.16
CA GLN A 649 -105.18 42.94 -49.83
C GLN A 649 -105.05 43.16 -51.35
N GLU A 650 -105.93 43.98 -51.92
CA GLU A 650 -105.94 44.37 -53.33
C GLU A 650 -104.83 45.39 -53.65
N LEU A 651 -104.53 46.33 -52.76
CA LEU A 651 -103.32 47.17 -52.84
C LEU A 651 -102.03 46.36 -52.66
N ILE A 652 -102.04 45.31 -51.84
CA ILE A 652 -100.91 44.36 -51.70
C ILE A 652 -100.76 43.51 -52.96
N SER A 653 -101.85 43.06 -53.59
CA SER A 653 -101.78 42.34 -54.86
C SER A 653 -101.33 43.26 -56.00
N GLN A 654 -101.80 44.52 -56.03
CA GLN A 654 -101.35 45.55 -56.96
C GLN A 654 -99.87 45.90 -56.77
N THR A 655 -99.38 46.05 -55.53
CA THR A 655 -97.94 46.25 -55.28
C THR A 655 -97.12 44.99 -55.51
N ALA A 656 -97.68 43.78 -55.41
CA ALA A 656 -97.01 42.54 -55.82
C ALA A 656 -96.95 42.39 -57.35
N THR A 657 -98.00 42.75 -58.09
CA THR A 657 -97.99 42.80 -59.55
C THR A 657 -97.09 43.92 -60.07
N LEU A 658 -97.09 45.10 -59.44
CA LEU A 658 -96.16 46.17 -59.77
C LEU A 658 -94.72 45.81 -59.39
N ARG A 659 -94.45 45.08 -58.30
CA ARG A 659 -93.11 44.56 -57.99
C ARG A 659 -92.66 43.47 -58.95
N THR A 660 -93.55 42.60 -59.42
CA THR A 660 -93.19 41.58 -60.43
C THR A 660 -93.05 42.17 -61.83
N GLN A 661 -93.83 43.20 -62.18
CA GLN A 661 -93.61 44.02 -63.37
C GLN A 661 -92.31 44.82 -63.27
N ASN A 662 -92.05 45.51 -62.15
CA ASN A 662 -90.77 46.21 -61.93
C ASN A 662 -89.60 45.24 -61.95
N LYS A 663 -89.70 44.05 -61.35
CA LYS A 663 -88.66 43.03 -61.44
C LYS A 663 -88.53 42.43 -62.84
N ALA A 664 -89.61 42.39 -63.63
CA ALA A 664 -89.55 42.04 -65.05
C ALA A 664 -88.95 43.17 -65.91
N TYR A 665 -89.13 44.44 -65.54
CA TYR A 665 -88.48 45.59 -66.15
C TYR A 665 -87.00 45.68 -65.74
N GLU A 666 -86.66 45.46 -64.47
CA GLU A 666 -85.29 45.30 -63.97
C GLU A 666 -84.61 44.11 -64.65
N ASN A 667 -85.29 42.98 -64.83
CA ASN A 667 -84.75 41.86 -65.62
C ASN A 667 -84.66 42.18 -67.12
N GLN A 668 -85.53 43.03 -67.70
CA GLN A 668 -85.41 43.50 -69.09
C GLN A 668 -84.32 44.56 -69.25
N ILE A 669 -84.06 45.36 -68.22
CA ILE A 669 -82.95 46.31 -68.14
C ILE A 669 -81.67 45.48 -67.99
N ALA A 670 -81.55 44.61 -67.00
CA ALA A 670 -80.43 43.66 -66.87
C ALA A 670 -80.24 42.75 -68.09
N ALA A 671 -81.30 42.38 -68.84
CA ALA A 671 -81.17 41.70 -70.13
C ALA A 671 -80.69 42.65 -71.24
N ARG A 672 -81.14 43.91 -71.27
CA ARG A 672 -80.61 44.96 -72.15
C ARG A 672 -79.20 45.41 -71.78
N GLU A 673 -78.76 45.13 -70.55
CA GLU A 673 -77.46 45.51 -69.98
C GLU A 673 -76.49 44.33 -69.82
N THR A 674 -76.95 43.13 -70.15
CA THR A 674 -76.11 42.00 -70.55
C THR A 674 -76.00 41.94 -72.08
N THR A 675 -77.06 42.26 -72.84
CA THR A 675 -76.96 42.41 -74.31
C THR A 675 -76.25 43.69 -74.77
N LYS A 676 -76.40 44.85 -74.09
CA LYS A 676 -75.47 46.00 -74.24
C LYS A 676 -74.03 45.58 -73.99
N LYS A 677 -73.77 44.54 -73.17
CA LYS A 677 -72.46 44.21 -72.55
C LYS A 677 -71.70 43.10 -73.26
N GLU A 678 -72.38 42.32 -74.10
CA GLU A 678 -71.80 41.21 -74.85
C GLU A 678 -71.88 41.39 -76.38
N VAL A 679 -72.46 42.48 -76.91
CA VAL A 679 -72.53 42.70 -78.38
C VAL A 679 -72.50 44.21 -78.72
N ALA A 680 -71.45 44.82 -79.27
CA ALA A 680 -70.08 44.34 -79.52
C ALA A 680 -69.07 45.30 -78.83
N ASP A 681 -68.22 44.88 -77.87
CA ASP A 681 -68.15 43.55 -77.24
C ASP A 681 -68.05 43.55 -75.67
N ASN A 682 -68.74 44.38 -74.87
CA ASN A 682 -69.36 45.69 -75.06
C ASN A 682 -69.64 46.38 -73.68
N GLY A 683 -70.78 47.08 -73.52
CA GLY A 683 -71.11 47.98 -72.41
C GLY A 683 -71.98 47.42 -71.26
N ILE A 684 -71.42 47.49 -70.05
CA ILE A 684 -71.99 48.31 -68.96
C ILE A 684 -73.54 48.16 -68.71
N HIS A 685 -73.94 47.22 -67.85
CA HIS A 685 -74.37 47.60 -66.48
C HIS A 685 -73.06 47.81 -65.69
N GLU A 686 -72.78 48.94 -65.07
CA GLU A 686 -73.51 49.54 -63.93
C GLU A 686 -73.41 48.65 -62.66
N ASP A 687 -73.29 49.17 -61.43
CA ASP A 687 -73.27 50.60 -61.12
C ASP A 687 -72.30 50.99 -60.01
N ILE A 688 -71.67 52.13 -60.24
CA ILE A 688 -71.28 53.02 -59.16
C ILE A 688 -72.58 53.73 -58.78
N LYS A 689 -73.05 53.65 -57.52
CA LYS A 689 -73.27 54.85 -56.69
C LYS A 689 -74.05 54.63 -55.39
N ILE A 690 -73.48 55.25 -54.34
CA ILE A 690 -74.18 56.12 -53.38
C ILE A 690 -75.10 55.41 -52.38
N THR A 691 -74.46 55.08 -51.25
CA THR A 691 -74.84 55.54 -49.90
C THR A 691 -76.33 55.76 -49.61
N PHE A 692 -76.85 55.04 -48.63
CA PHE A 692 -77.26 55.66 -47.35
C PHE A 692 -77.03 54.64 -46.23
N GLY A 693 -76.52 55.10 -45.08
CA GLY A 693 -76.17 54.20 -43.98
C GLY A 693 -77.36 53.90 -43.07
N ASN A 694 -77.48 52.64 -42.65
CA ASN A 694 -77.51 52.28 -41.22
C ASN A 694 -77.13 50.79 -41.03
N ASP A 695 -76.46 50.50 -39.93
CA ASP A 695 -76.30 49.20 -39.24
C ASP A 695 -75.64 47.97 -39.94
N SER A 696 -74.68 47.40 -39.19
CA SER A 696 -74.25 45.98 -39.14
C SER A 696 -73.41 45.36 -40.28
N ALA A 697 -72.10 45.16 -39.99
CA ALA A 697 -71.24 43.98 -40.30
C ALA A 697 -71.02 43.49 -41.77
N PRO A 698 -69.98 42.65 -42.06
CA PRO A 698 -68.57 42.70 -41.61
C PRO A 698 -67.52 42.38 -42.74
N VAL A 699 -66.21 42.58 -42.46
CA VAL A 699 -65.02 42.05 -43.21
C VAL A 699 -64.79 42.73 -44.61
N GLU A 700 -63.59 43.07 -45.13
CA GLU A 700 -62.31 42.34 -45.19
C GLU A 700 -61.07 43.23 -45.55
N LYS A 701 -59.85 42.83 -45.07
CA LYS A 701 -58.43 43.07 -45.52
C LYS A 701 -58.05 44.36 -46.32
N THR A 702 -56.88 45.01 -46.15
CA THR A 702 -55.49 44.51 -46.03
C THR A 702 -54.54 45.48 -45.29
N GLU A 703 -53.45 44.94 -44.74
CA GLU A 703 -52.10 45.56 -44.59
C GLU A 703 -51.95 47.04 -44.18
N LYS A 704 -51.49 47.25 -42.93
CA LYS A 704 -50.21 47.92 -42.66
C LYS A 704 -49.72 47.65 -41.24
N ALA A 705 -48.42 47.42 -41.10
CA ALA A 705 -47.79 47.13 -39.82
C ALA A 705 -47.61 48.39 -38.96
N ALA A 706 -47.94 48.31 -37.68
CA ALA A 706 -47.39 49.16 -36.63
C ALA A 706 -47.51 48.47 -35.24
N ILE A 707 -46.38 47.89 -34.80
CA ILE A 707 -45.84 47.95 -33.44
C ILE A 707 -46.81 47.66 -32.27
N ASN A 708 -46.65 46.43 -31.73
CA ASN A 708 -46.49 46.10 -30.31
C ASN A 708 -47.01 47.08 -29.24
N ILE A 709 -47.96 46.61 -28.42
CA ILE A 709 -47.99 46.69 -26.95
C ILE A 709 -48.91 45.54 -26.48
N ASP A 710 -48.35 44.53 -25.80
CA ASP A 710 -48.83 43.94 -24.54
C ASP A 710 -48.23 42.55 -24.29
N ASP A 711 -47.07 42.54 -23.63
CA ASP A 711 -46.61 41.40 -22.83
C ASP A 711 -47.49 41.28 -21.57
N CYS A 712 -48.57 40.49 -21.64
CA CYS A 712 -49.15 39.80 -20.48
C CYS A 712 -50.15 38.71 -20.93
N PHE A 713 -50.18 37.59 -20.20
CA PHE A 713 -51.05 36.41 -20.42
C PHE A 713 -50.81 35.59 -21.70
N ASN A 714 -49.83 34.68 -21.65
CA ASN A 714 -49.81 33.51 -22.54
C ASN A 714 -49.32 32.24 -21.82
N TRP A 715 -50.02 31.84 -20.76
CA TRP A 715 -49.76 30.59 -20.00
C TRP A 715 -50.80 29.49 -20.28
N MET A 716 -51.40 29.46 -21.47
CA MET A 716 -52.29 28.34 -21.84
C MET A 716 -52.32 28.03 -23.34
N LYS A 717 -51.24 27.41 -23.83
CA LYS A 717 -51.32 26.48 -24.97
C LYS A 717 -50.72 25.15 -24.54
N PRO A 718 -51.42 24.01 -24.71
CA PRO A 718 -50.81 22.70 -24.55
C PRO A 718 -49.63 22.56 -25.52
N VAL A 719 -48.44 22.31 -24.97
CA VAL A 719 -47.29 21.89 -25.78
C VAL A 719 -47.67 20.54 -26.41
N ARG A 720 -47.48 20.39 -27.72
CA ARG A 720 -47.65 19.07 -28.36
C ARG A 720 -46.66 18.10 -27.69
N PRO A 721 -47.03 16.83 -27.44
CA PRO A 721 -46.03 15.82 -27.10
C PRO A 721 -44.96 15.81 -28.19
N ASP A 722 -43.71 16.05 -27.81
CA ASP A 722 -42.56 16.00 -28.72
C ASP A 722 -42.51 14.59 -29.36
N SER A 723 -42.14 14.51 -30.64
CA SER A 723 -41.97 13.21 -31.30
C SER A 723 -40.89 12.38 -30.57
N LEU A 724 -41.02 11.05 -30.62
CA LEU A 724 -39.98 10.12 -30.14
C LEU A 724 -38.60 10.36 -30.80
N GLU A 725 -38.57 11.02 -31.97
CA GLU A 725 -37.35 11.47 -32.63
C GLU A 725 -36.81 12.80 -32.07
N GLU A 726 -37.69 13.71 -31.63
CA GLU A 726 -37.31 14.99 -31.03
C GLU A 726 -36.79 14.80 -29.60
N GLU A 727 -37.38 13.89 -28.82
CA GLU A 727 -36.82 13.46 -27.54
C GLU A 727 -35.43 12.82 -27.69
N LYS A 728 -35.25 11.95 -28.71
CA LYS A 728 -33.94 11.33 -28.98
C LYS A 728 -32.91 12.38 -29.38
N ARG A 729 -33.27 13.31 -30.26
CA ARG A 729 -32.40 14.44 -30.64
C ARG A 729 -32.05 15.31 -29.44
N ARG A 730 -33.00 15.61 -28.54
CA ARG A 730 -32.69 16.36 -27.31
C ARG A 730 -31.75 15.61 -26.38
N LYS A 731 -31.97 14.31 -26.14
CA LYS A 731 -31.08 13.49 -25.30
C LYS A 731 -29.68 13.34 -25.91
N GLU A 732 -29.58 13.29 -27.24
CA GLU A 732 -28.31 13.23 -27.96
C GLU A 732 -27.57 14.59 -27.97
N GLU A 733 -28.31 15.70 -28.08
CA GLU A 733 -27.80 17.07 -28.01
C GLU A 733 -27.40 17.46 -26.57
N GLU A 734 -28.13 16.99 -25.56
CA GLU A 734 -27.82 17.11 -24.12
C GLU A 734 -26.58 16.28 -23.76
N LYS A 735 -26.46 15.04 -24.26
CA LYS A 735 -25.24 14.22 -24.13
C LYS A 735 -24.04 14.89 -24.79
N ARG A 736 -24.21 15.48 -25.98
CA ARG A 736 -23.13 16.22 -26.66
C ARG A 736 -22.72 17.47 -25.86
N ARG A 737 -23.67 18.17 -25.25
CA ARG A 737 -23.40 19.28 -24.32
C ARG A 737 -22.62 18.83 -23.09
N ALA A 738 -22.99 17.70 -22.48
CA ALA A 738 -22.26 17.15 -21.33
C ALA A 738 -20.82 16.77 -21.70
N GLU A 739 -20.60 16.14 -22.86
CA GLU A 739 -19.27 15.82 -23.38
C GLU A 739 -18.45 17.07 -23.75
N GLU A 740 -19.09 18.13 -24.25
CA GLU A 740 -18.46 19.44 -24.50
C GLU A 740 -18.09 20.15 -23.18
N GLU A 741 -18.93 20.09 -22.14
CA GLU A 741 -18.66 20.66 -20.82
C GLU A 741 -17.57 19.89 -20.06
N GLU A 742 -17.55 18.56 -20.14
CA GLU A 742 -16.49 17.73 -19.54
C GLU A 742 -15.13 18.04 -20.18
N LYS A 743 -15.09 18.19 -21.52
CA LYS A 743 -13.87 18.62 -22.25
C LYS A 743 -13.45 20.04 -21.85
N ALA A 744 -14.40 20.96 -21.65
CA ALA A 744 -14.09 22.31 -21.16
C ALA A 744 -13.49 22.27 -19.74
N ARG A 745 -14.05 21.48 -18.82
CA ARG A 745 -13.49 21.29 -17.47
C ARG A 745 -12.14 20.59 -17.47
N ALA A 746 -11.89 19.67 -18.41
CA ALA A 746 -10.58 19.03 -18.59
C ALA A 746 -9.53 20.04 -19.08
N ALA A 747 -9.87 20.84 -20.10
CA ALA A 747 -9.01 21.92 -20.60
C ALA A 747 -8.74 23.00 -19.54
N GLU A 748 -9.72 23.34 -18.69
CA GLU A 748 -9.52 24.27 -17.58
C GLU A 748 -8.57 23.71 -16.52
N LYS A 749 -8.67 22.41 -16.19
CA LYS A 749 -7.71 21.73 -15.30
C LYS A 749 -6.30 21.70 -15.88
N GLU A 750 -6.15 21.47 -17.18
CA GLU A 750 -4.87 21.48 -17.88
C GLU A 750 -4.26 22.90 -17.93
N ALA A 751 -5.09 23.93 -18.18
CA ALA A 751 -4.68 25.33 -18.09
C ALA A 751 -4.19 25.71 -16.69
N ARG A 752 -4.91 25.32 -15.63
CA ARG A 752 -4.50 25.53 -14.23
C ARG A 752 -3.16 24.85 -13.91
N LYS A 753 -2.97 23.62 -14.40
CA LYS A 753 -1.71 22.88 -14.23
C LYS A 753 -0.53 23.57 -14.91
N ASN A 754 -0.75 24.17 -16.09
CA ASN A 754 0.28 24.95 -16.77
C ASN A 754 0.55 26.31 -16.08
N THR A 755 -0.46 26.97 -15.50
CA THR A 755 -0.22 28.20 -14.70
C THR A 755 0.59 27.93 -13.44
N ASP A 756 0.39 26.78 -12.77
CA ASP A 756 1.22 26.40 -11.62
C ASP A 756 2.70 26.20 -12.01
N THR A 757 2.97 25.57 -13.16
CA THR A 757 4.35 25.46 -13.68
C THR A 757 4.96 26.80 -14.10
N SER A 758 4.15 27.77 -14.56
CA SER A 758 4.62 29.12 -14.87
C SER A 758 4.88 29.96 -13.61
N SER A 759 4.13 29.71 -12.54
CA SER A 759 4.31 30.41 -11.25
C SER A 759 5.62 29.99 -10.56
N GLN A 760 6.03 28.73 -10.69
CA GLN A 760 7.33 28.26 -10.18
C GLN A 760 8.55 28.78 -10.96
N MET A 761 8.40 29.19 -12.21
CA MET A 761 9.49 29.84 -12.99
C MET A 761 9.56 31.37 -12.81
N SER A 762 8.72 31.96 -11.95
CA SER A 762 8.75 33.40 -11.63
C SER A 762 9.48 33.72 -10.32
N LEU A 763 10.16 32.72 -9.72
CA LEU A 763 10.81 32.78 -8.40
C LEU A 763 12.21 32.14 -8.40
N TRP A 764 12.95 32.34 -9.51
CA TRP A 764 14.38 32.07 -9.66
C TRP A 764 15.08 33.29 -10.28
#